data_AF-A0A2C9LS51-F1
#
_entry.id   AF-A0A2C9LS51-F1
#
_cell.length_a   1.000
_cell.length_b   1.000
_cell.length_c   1.000
_cell.angle_alpha   90.00
_cell.angle_beta   90.00
_cell.angle_gamma   90.00
#
_symmetry.space_group_name_H-M   'P 1'
#
loop_
_entity.id
_entity.type
_entity.pdbx_description
1 polymer ?
#
loop_
_entity_poly.entity_id
_entity_poly.type
_entity_poly.pdbx_seq_one_letter_code
_entity_poly.pdbx_strand_id
1 'polypeptide(L)'
;MMNKPQRRHLPPTPGVTIHPTPPPKPQRTLGKMQLDSPHESPPESRDALREWCLSHLPKNDFELLEIVKKSDQLSGLASSYLIQHINLHTDVVMSVDLTDRIFKMMQEISQHRRDIVKGFISDIMKESNQESQEKHNGYHGRVTAFLVEILEQFLDPSYLVLLCLQLLRALSHVPGNVVTLIANNTVAAVLGSMAVYKDNETVQSNSLDILAKLATYIPALLEKPPMRESAIDLASMAMSLHSRNLRIIQAGIRTLANLGSTLHTLANIGMKGSPYPELRAYVSLVIEVLDYLYTNTRTLVPNALSTFSTDLTVKTDGRRFLYEYGKLEQLKHQQKLWELAPDVPPRRVDSGLDGCDNNNLPDDASSGILKRSRSFENLRNPERRVSFVEESDLVSSASFSSSASSDDEPRQQSNSPDIQILSRSTISPLPLSKSDSTDRDSSVTGDIPVRPARRTVGAPPLINIRSDSDVDSLHELNDGVVYQTQSDIINTSSSLISPVDITGHQFSASDISFMKRLISLQMIGYVCSASVQGDNPKALKLINMPLKEFLQQSSIPKALCQFARDQFEESTTLMDIDPSTVISAIDAVRYKMLAFDLTKKSLEVLIQHLISKSLDGKVLAVTWEVIQSIIHDKVLSPAISSEEFLEGVEASLQKLRLTSQTTDPVVSLVEKINYNLRLKSN
;
A
#
# COMPACT_ATOMS: atom_id res chain seq x y z
N MET A 1 -49.33 28.91 71.86
CA MET A 1 -50.15 27.71 72.13
C MET A 1 -50.12 26.79 70.93
N MET A 2 -49.74 25.53 71.17
CA MET A 2 -49.95 24.31 70.37
C MET A 2 -49.46 24.26 68.92
N ASN A 3 -48.32 23.57 68.76
CA ASN A 3 -47.88 22.89 67.54
C ASN A 3 -48.99 21.99 66.99
N LYS A 4 -49.42 22.24 65.75
CA LYS A 4 -50.10 21.24 64.92
C LYS A 4 -49.03 20.41 64.16
N PRO A 5 -49.16 19.08 64.10
CA PRO A 5 -48.12 18.21 63.54
C PRO A 5 -48.01 18.37 62.02
N GLN A 6 -46.75 18.51 61.54
CA GLN A 6 -46.37 18.41 60.14
C GLN A 6 -46.79 17.04 59.58
N ARG A 7 -47.64 17.04 58.55
CA ARG A 7 -47.92 15.85 57.74
C ARG A 7 -46.63 15.46 57.00
N ARG A 8 -46.17 14.24 57.27
CA ARG A 8 -45.06 13.59 56.55
C ARG A 8 -45.48 13.40 55.08
N HIS A 9 -44.78 14.08 54.16
CA HIS A 9 -44.84 13.71 52.74
C HIS A 9 -44.05 12.41 52.56
N LEU A 10 -44.72 11.38 52.04
CA LEU A 10 -44.09 10.13 51.63
C LEU A 10 -43.15 10.38 50.44
N PRO A 11 -42.03 9.66 50.34
CA PRO A 11 -41.14 9.77 49.18
C PRO A 11 -41.87 9.35 47.89
N PRO A 12 -41.55 9.96 46.74
CA PRO A 12 -42.15 9.60 45.46
C PRO A 12 -41.82 8.16 45.09
N THR A 13 -42.84 7.44 44.63
CA THR A 13 -42.80 6.04 44.20
C THR A 13 -41.79 5.84 43.06
N PRO A 14 -40.94 4.80 43.08
CA PRO A 14 -40.01 4.54 41.99
C PRO A 14 -40.77 4.14 40.72
N GLY A 15 -40.57 4.86 39.61
CA GLY A 15 -41.10 4.47 38.30
C GLY A 15 -41.69 5.58 37.42
N VAL A 16 -41.75 6.84 37.87
CA VAL A 16 -42.19 7.95 37.02
C VAL A 16 -40.99 8.58 36.31
N THR A 17 -41.05 8.62 34.99
CA THR A 17 -40.06 9.22 34.09
C THR A 17 -39.96 10.73 34.35
N ILE A 18 -38.86 11.16 34.96
CA ILE A 18 -38.53 12.59 35.11
C ILE A 18 -38.11 13.09 33.72
N HIS A 19 -38.94 13.95 33.10
CA HIS A 19 -38.53 14.66 31.90
C HIS A 19 -37.42 15.66 32.26
N PRO A 20 -36.22 15.56 31.66
CA PRO A 20 -35.15 16.52 31.95
C PRO A 20 -35.54 17.88 31.34
N THR A 21 -35.84 18.85 32.18
CA THR A 21 -35.83 20.26 31.78
C THR A 21 -34.38 20.67 31.50
N PRO A 22 -34.07 21.24 30.32
CA PRO A 22 -32.72 21.72 30.04
C PRO A 22 -32.34 22.85 31.02
N PRO A 23 -31.05 22.97 31.39
CA PRO A 23 -30.61 23.99 32.33
C PRO A 23 -30.85 25.40 31.75
N PRO A 24 -31.17 26.39 32.61
CA PRO A 24 -31.40 27.75 32.15
C PRO A 24 -30.12 28.35 31.58
N LYS A 25 -30.23 28.98 30.40
CA LYS A 25 -29.13 29.71 29.76
C LYS A 25 -28.60 30.80 30.71
N PRO A 26 -27.28 30.95 30.87
CA PRO A 26 -26.72 32.04 31.67
C PRO A 26 -27.08 33.39 31.04
N GLN A 27 -27.69 34.27 31.84
CA GLN A 27 -27.96 35.65 31.44
C GLN A 27 -26.63 36.41 31.34
N ARG A 28 -26.27 36.84 30.12
CA ARG A 28 -25.20 37.81 29.92
C ARG A 28 -25.66 39.17 30.43
N THR A 29 -25.11 39.60 31.55
CA THR A 29 -25.14 41.00 32.01
C THR A 29 -24.42 41.87 30.98
N LEU A 30 -25.19 42.74 30.31
CA LEU A 30 -24.71 43.82 29.46
C LEU A 30 -24.12 44.92 30.35
N GLY A 31 -22.85 44.74 30.75
CA GLY A 31 -22.05 45.81 31.32
C GLY A 31 -21.55 46.72 30.20
N LYS A 32 -22.16 47.91 30.08
CA LYS A 32 -21.57 49.02 29.32
C LYS A 32 -20.30 49.46 30.04
N MET A 33 -19.14 49.10 29.49
CA MET A 33 -17.89 49.82 29.74
C MET A 33 -17.38 50.34 28.41
N GLN A 34 -17.59 51.64 28.24
CA GLN A 34 -16.86 52.52 27.33
C GLN A 34 -15.43 52.56 27.86
N LEU A 35 -14.47 52.03 27.10
CA LEU A 35 -13.06 52.38 27.27
C LEU A 35 -12.37 52.23 25.90
N ASP A 36 -11.52 53.21 25.63
CA ASP A 36 -10.99 53.58 24.33
C ASP A 36 -10.24 52.46 23.58
N SER A 37 -10.40 52.51 22.27
CA SER A 37 -9.74 51.69 21.26
C SER A 37 -8.21 51.84 21.24
N PRO A 38 -7.45 50.73 21.25
CA PRO A 38 -6.29 50.58 20.41
C PRO A 38 -6.66 49.73 19.19
N HIS A 39 -6.17 50.14 18.02
CA HIS A 39 -6.30 49.46 16.73
C HIS A 39 -6.10 47.93 16.84
N GLU A 40 -7.20 47.17 16.82
CA GLU A 40 -7.18 45.77 16.37
C GLU A 40 -7.16 45.79 14.83
N SER A 41 -6.02 45.43 14.26
CA SER A 41 -5.94 45.02 12.86
C SER A 41 -6.92 43.86 12.64
N PRO A 42 -7.66 43.82 11.51
CA PRO A 42 -8.50 42.67 11.20
C PRO A 42 -7.64 41.40 11.15
N PRO A 43 -8.19 40.22 11.47
CA PRO A 43 -7.47 38.97 11.31
C PRO A 43 -7.00 38.91 9.85
N GLU A 44 -5.68 38.91 9.65
CA GLU A 44 -5.06 38.64 8.36
C GLU A 44 -5.73 37.38 7.81
N SER A 45 -6.58 37.60 6.82
CA SER A 45 -7.58 36.64 6.43
C SER A 45 -6.88 35.46 5.76
N ARG A 46 -7.52 34.29 5.82
CA ARG A 46 -7.17 33.12 5.01
C ARG A 46 -7.00 33.45 3.51
N ASP A 47 -7.45 34.63 3.06
CA ASP A 47 -7.26 35.14 1.71
C ASP A 47 -5.84 35.65 1.45
N ALA A 48 -5.12 36.19 2.44
CA ALA A 48 -3.72 36.63 2.27
C ALA A 48 -2.78 35.44 1.95
N LEU A 49 -3.04 34.27 2.54
CA LEU A 49 -2.33 33.02 2.21
C LEU A 49 -2.69 32.48 0.81
N ARG A 50 -3.91 32.73 0.31
CA ARG A 50 -4.27 32.43 -1.09
C ARG A 50 -3.56 33.37 -2.05
N GLU A 51 -3.45 34.65 -1.71
CA GLU A 51 -2.89 35.69 -2.57
C GLU A 51 -1.35 35.62 -2.67
N TRP A 52 -0.66 35.19 -1.60
CA TRP A 52 0.79 35.03 -1.59
C TRP A 52 1.30 33.90 -2.51
N CYS A 53 0.51 32.83 -2.69
CA CYS A 53 0.88 31.70 -3.56
C CYS A 53 0.38 31.83 -5.01
N LEU A 54 -0.69 32.59 -5.27
CA LEU A 54 -1.27 32.76 -6.62
C LEU A 54 -0.66 33.91 -7.44
N SER A 55 0.08 34.81 -6.80
CA SER A 55 0.52 36.05 -7.44
C SER A 55 1.56 35.88 -8.57
N HIS A 56 2.05 34.65 -8.83
CA HIS A 56 3.11 34.41 -9.82
C HIS A 56 2.94 33.13 -10.68
N LEU A 57 1.73 32.58 -10.83
CA LEU A 57 1.50 31.57 -11.89
C LEU A 57 1.15 32.28 -13.22
N PRO A 58 2.03 32.23 -14.24
CA PRO A 58 1.69 32.60 -15.61
C PRO A 58 0.34 32.01 -16.03
N LYS A 59 -0.50 32.82 -16.68
CA LYS A 59 -1.82 32.43 -17.21
C LYS A 59 -1.79 31.26 -18.20
N ASN A 60 -0.62 30.81 -18.64
CA ASN A 60 -0.39 29.58 -19.41
C ASN A 60 0.35 28.54 -18.55
N ASP A 61 -0.40 27.75 -17.79
CA ASP A 61 0.15 26.76 -16.85
C ASP A 61 1.01 25.68 -17.53
N PHE A 62 0.74 25.36 -18.81
CA PHE A 62 1.52 24.39 -19.58
C PHE A 62 2.90 24.90 -19.99
N GLU A 63 3.04 26.19 -20.30
CA GLU A 63 4.35 26.79 -20.62
C GLU A 63 5.24 26.81 -19.36
N LEU A 64 4.65 26.97 -18.18
CA LEU A 64 5.32 26.96 -16.88
C LEU A 64 6.00 25.61 -16.61
N LEU A 65 5.32 24.49 -16.89
CA LEU A 65 5.88 23.14 -16.76
C LEU A 65 6.97 22.82 -17.80
N GLU A 66 6.97 23.48 -18.97
CA GLU A 66 8.05 23.40 -19.95
C GLU A 66 9.26 24.26 -19.57
N ILE A 67 9.01 25.40 -18.89
CA ILE A 67 10.03 26.34 -18.41
C ILE A 67 10.73 25.82 -17.14
N VAL A 68 10.01 25.11 -16.26
CA VAL A 68 10.56 24.51 -15.04
C VAL A 68 11.48 23.33 -15.40
N LYS A 69 12.71 23.67 -15.79
CA LYS A 69 13.78 22.71 -16.14
C LYS A 69 14.52 22.18 -14.92
N LYS A 70 14.50 22.91 -13.81
CA LYS A 70 15.27 22.61 -12.60
C LYS A 70 14.45 21.79 -11.60
N SER A 71 15.10 20.82 -10.97
CA SER A 71 14.49 19.95 -9.94
C SER A 71 13.95 20.77 -8.75
N ASP A 72 14.70 21.77 -8.29
CA ASP A 72 14.35 22.57 -7.11
C ASP A 72 13.08 23.42 -7.28
N GLN A 73 12.80 23.87 -8.50
CA GLN A 73 11.59 24.63 -8.80
C GLN A 73 10.35 23.71 -8.81
N LEU A 74 10.52 22.49 -9.31
CA LEU A 74 9.46 21.49 -9.35
C LEU A 74 9.11 21.01 -7.94
N SER A 75 10.12 20.73 -7.11
CA SER A 75 9.91 20.35 -5.71
C SER A 75 9.28 21.47 -4.91
N GLY A 76 9.70 22.72 -5.11
CA GLY A 76 9.11 23.87 -4.42
C GLY A 76 7.62 24.02 -4.73
N LEU A 77 7.24 23.88 -6.00
CA LEU A 77 5.84 23.97 -6.43
C LEU A 77 5.00 22.83 -5.85
N ALA A 78 5.46 21.58 -5.98
CA ALA A 78 4.76 20.41 -5.45
C ALA A 78 4.60 20.49 -3.91
N SER A 79 5.64 20.91 -3.21
CA SER A 79 5.61 21.09 -1.74
C SER A 79 4.56 22.12 -1.35
N SER A 80 4.55 23.27 -2.04
CA SER A 80 3.62 24.37 -1.76
C SER A 80 2.17 23.92 -1.92
N TYR A 81 1.86 23.19 -2.99
CA TYR A 81 0.54 22.59 -3.20
C TYR A 81 0.18 21.57 -2.11
N LEU A 82 1.10 20.66 -1.78
CA LEU A 82 0.85 19.63 -0.77
C LEU A 82 0.59 20.26 0.61
N ILE A 83 1.41 21.23 1.02
CA ILE A 83 1.27 21.96 2.29
C ILE A 83 -0.05 22.72 2.32
N GLN A 84 -0.40 23.42 1.24
CA GLN A 84 -1.66 24.14 1.13
C GLN A 84 -2.85 23.18 1.26
N HIS A 85 -2.81 22.05 0.57
CA HIS A 85 -3.86 21.05 0.61
C HIS A 85 -4.04 20.47 2.03
N ILE A 86 -2.95 20.15 2.72
CA ILE A 86 -2.98 19.67 4.10
C ILE A 86 -3.58 20.73 5.03
N ASN A 87 -3.12 21.99 4.93
CA ASN A 87 -3.63 23.11 5.74
C ASN A 87 -5.12 23.41 5.52
N LEU A 88 -5.59 23.28 4.28
CA LEU A 88 -6.98 23.60 3.93
C LEU A 88 -7.96 22.50 4.33
N HIS A 89 -7.53 21.24 4.29
CA HIS A 89 -8.44 20.11 4.33
C HIS A 89 -8.26 19.16 5.51
N THR A 90 -7.23 19.36 6.32
CA THR A 90 -6.98 18.54 7.51
C THR A 90 -6.84 19.43 8.74
N ASP A 91 -7.14 18.88 9.92
CA ASP A 91 -6.95 19.58 11.20
C ASP A 91 -5.48 19.57 11.68
N VAL A 92 -4.57 19.27 10.78
CA VAL A 92 -3.15 19.24 11.03
C VAL A 92 -2.62 20.66 11.19
N VAL A 93 -1.93 20.92 12.29
CA VAL A 93 -1.18 22.16 12.47
C VAL A 93 0.19 21.98 11.80
N MET A 94 0.42 22.69 10.70
CA MET A 94 1.70 22.66 10.00
C MET A 94 2.76 23.38 10.82
N SER A 95 3.69 22.63 11.40
CA SER A 95 4.89 23.19 12.04
C SER A 95 5.93 23.57 10.99
N VAL A 96 6.88 24.42 11.37
CA VAL A 96 8.02 24.79 10.52
C VAL A 96 8.83 23.53 10.17
N ASP A 97 9.12 22.68 11.16
CA ASP A 97 9.86 21.43 10.96
C ASP A 97 9.15 20.48 9.97
N LEU A 98 7.83 20.30 10.08
CA LEU A 98 7.09 19.47 9.12
C LEU A 98 7.10 20.07 7.72
N THR A 99 6.98 21.38 7.62
CA THR A 99 7.04 22.11 6.34
C THR A 99 8.39 21.86 5.68
N ASP A 100 9.49 22.03 6.42
CA ASP A 100 10.85 21.79 5.93
C ASP A 100 11.07 20.34 5.51
N ARG A 101 10.52 19.38 6.26
CA ARG A 101 10.57 17.95 5.90
C ARG A 101 9.83 17.65 4.60
N ILE A 102 8.68 18.29 4.36
CA ILE A 102 7.95 18.14 3.10
C ILE A 102 8.77 18.70 1.93
N PHE A 103 9.38 19.88 2.10
CA PHE A 103 10.26 20.46 1.07
C PHE A 103 11.46 19.55 0.79
N LYS A 104 12.12 19.03 1.83
CA LYS A 104 13.25 18.10 1.69
C LYS A 104 12.85 16.81 0.97
N MET A 105 11.72 16.21 1.37
CA MET A 105 11.15 15.03 0.73
C MET A 105 10.88 15.28 -0.76
N MET A 106 10.24 16.40 -1.10
CA MET A 106 9.98 16.74 -2.51
C MET A 106 11.24 16.99 -3.30
N GLN A 107 12.26 17.60 -2.71
CA GLN A 107 13.53 17.84 -3.38
C GLN A 107 14.25 16.52 -3.69
N GLU A 108 14.25 15.58 -2.76
CA GLU A 108 14.83 14.26 -2.96
C GLU A 108 14.08 13.47 -4.05
N ILE A 109 12.75 13.44 -3.99
CA ILE A 109 11.94 12.75 -5.00
C ILE A 109 12.12 13.41 -6.37
N SER A 110 12.20 14.75 -6.45
CA SER A 110 12.40 15.43 -7.73
C SER A 110 13.78 15.19 -8.32
N GLN A 111 14.81 14.96 -7.49
CA GLN A 111 16.16 14.59 -7.93
C GLN A 111 16.21 13.16 -8.49
N HIS A 112 15.51 12.21 -7.85
CA HIS A 112 15.53 10.81 -8.28
C HIS A 112 14.50 10.47 -9.36
N ARG A 113 13.26 10.96 -9.21
CA ARG A 113 12.10 10.67 -10.07
C ARG A 113 11.28 11.93 -10.34
N ARG A 114 11.89 12.80 -11.13
CA ARG A 114 11.27 14.04 -11.61
C ARG A 114 9.95 13.84 -12.34
N ASP A 115 9.80 12.70 -13.02
CA ASP A 115 8.60 12.33 -13.77
C ASP A 115 7.36 12.25 -12.88
N ILE A 116 7.48 11.70 -11.67
CA ILE A 116 6.38 11.55 -10.71
C ILE A 116 5.90 12.93 -10.24
N VAL A 117 6.84 13.79 -9.82
CA VAL A 117 6.52 15.15 -9.36
C VAL A 117 5.92 16.00 -10.48
N LYS A 118 6.44 15.85 -11.72
CA LYS A 118 5.89 16.53 -12.90
C LYS A 118 4.49 16.03 -13.22
N GLY A 119 4.25 14.72 -13.15
CA GLY A 119 2.94 14.10 -13.32
C GLY A 119 1.91 14.67 -12.34
N PHE A 120 2.27 14.69 -11.05
CA PHE A 120 1.45 15.27 -9.99
C PHE A 120 1.06 16.74 -10.26
N ILE A 121 2.01 17.60 -10.58
CA ILE A 121 1.73 19.01 -10.86
C ILE A 121 0.87 19.16 -12.13
N SER A 122 1.17 18.37 -13.17
CA SER A 122 0.39 18.40 -14.41
C SER A 122 -1.07 18.00 -14.18
N ASP A 123 -1.31 17.03 -13.31
CA ASP A 123 -2.66 16.60 -12.95
C ASP A 123 -3.42 17.66 -12.16
N ILE A 124 -2.75 18.34 -11.21
CA ILE A 124 -3.34 19.48 -10.48
C ILE A 124 -3.72 20.61 -11.45
N MET A 125 -2.83 20.96 -12.38
CA MET A 125 -3.07 22.03 -13.34
C MET A 125 -4.20 21.71 -14.33
N LYS A 126 -4.38 20.45 -14.73
CA LYS A 126 -5.53 20.05 -15.57
C LYS A 126 -6.85 20.24 -14.84
N GLU A 127 -6.86 20.04 -13.53
CA GLU A 127 -8.05 20.10 -12.69
C GLU A 127 -8.44 21.55 -12.34
N SER A 128 -7.47 22.45 -12.14
CA SER A 128 -7.76 23.90 -11.97
C SER A 128 -8.42 24.53 -13.20
N ASN A 129 -8.14 24.00 -14.39
CA ASN A 129 -8.74 24.47 -15.65
C ASN A 129 -10.15 23.92 -15.92
N GLN A 130 -10.59 22.91 -15.16
CA GLN A 130 -11.93 22.33 -15.24
C GLN A 130 -12.79 22.90 -14.11
N GLU A 131 -13.20 24.18 -14.21
CA GLU A 131 -14.03 24.92 -13.25
C GLU A 131 -15.49 24.39 -13.14
N SER A 132 -15.68 23.10 -12.91
CA SER A 132 -17.00 22.53 -12.60
C SER A 132 -17.18 22.46 -11.08
N GLN A 133 -18.24 23.09 -10.56
CA GLN A 133 -18.56 23.29 -9.13
C GLN A 133 -18.72 22.02 -8.26
N GLU A 134 -18.53 20.83 -8.83
CA GLU A 134 -18.55 19.56 -8.11
C GLU A 134 -17.14 18.94 -8.09
N LYS A 135 -16.47 18.98 -6.93
CA LYS A 135 -15.59 17.92 -6.37
C LYS A 135 -14.35 18.50 -5.68
N HIS A 136 -14.51 18.94 -4.42
CA HIS A 136 -13.39 18.90 -3.46
C HIS A 136 -12.75 17.50 -3.34
N ASN A 137 -13.49 16.44 -3.70
CA ASN A 137 -13.01 15.06 -3.70
C ASN A 137 -11.89 14.79 -4.74
N GLY A 138 -11.80 15.57 -5.81
CA GLY A 138 -10.81 15.34 -6.88
C GLY A 138 -9.38 15.65 -6.44
N TYR A 139 -9.19 16.77 -5.73
CA TYR A 139 -7.89 17.17 -5.19
C TYR A 139 -7.32 16.17 -4.18
N HIS A 140 -8.17 15.63 -3.29
CA HIS A 140 -7.76 14.56 -2.37
C HIS A 140 -7.25 13.33 -3.11
N GLY A 141 -7.88 13.01 -4.25
CA GLY A 141 -7.49 11.91 -5.11
C GLY A 141 -6.07 12.05 -5.62
N ARG A 142 -5.70 13.22 -6.15
CA ARG A 142 -4.35 13.47 -6.70
C ARG A 142 -3.27 13.45 -5.64
N VAL A 143 -3.51 14.08 -4.50
CA VAL A 143 -2.55 14.06 -3.38
C VAL A 143 -2.38 12.64 -2.85
N THR A 144 -3.48 11.90 -2.71
CA THR A 144 -3.43 10.50 -2.28
C THR A 144 -2.67 9.63 -3.27
N ALA A 145 -3.00 9.73 -4.57
CA ALA A 145 -2.32 9.00 -5.65
C ALA A 145 -0.81 9.27 -5.65
N PHE A 146 -0.42 10.55 -5.50
CA PHE A 146 0.98 10.93 -5.44
C PHE A 146 1.71 10.34 -4.23
N LEU A 147 1.12 10.41 -3.03
CA LEU A 147 1.72 9.82 -1.83
C LEU A 147 1.81 8.29 -1.91
N VAL A 148 0.81 7.63 -2.50
CA VAL A 148 0.83 6.19 -2.75
C VAL A 148 1.93 5.84 -3.76
N GLU A 149 2.02 6.57 -4.86
CA GLU A 149 3.03 6.35 -5.89
C GLU A 149 4.45 6.52 -5.34
N ILE A 150 4.64 7.47 -4.41
CA ILE A 150 5.91 7.61 -3.67
C ILE A 150 6.19 6.35 -2.84
N LEU A 151 5.23 5.87 -2.04
CA LEU A 151 5.42 4.68 -1.21
C LEU A 151 5.66 3.39 -2.00
N GLU A 152 5.11 3.30 -3.21
CA GLU A 152 5.34 2.16 -4.10
C GLU A 152 6.75 2.15 -4.71
N GLN A 153 7.37 3.33 -4.87
CA GLN A 153 8.63 3.48 -5.60
C GLN A 153 9.83 3.79 -4.69
N PHE A 154 9.57 4.40 -3.53
CA PHE A 154 10.58 4.84 -2.58
C PHE A 154 10.28 4.21 -1.21
N LEU A 155 11.00 3.14 -0.93
CA LEU A 155 10.99 2.49 0.37
C LEU A 155 12.23 2.85 1.20
N ASP A 156 13.15 3.66 0.69
CA ASP A 156 14.36 4.15 1.38
C ASP A 156 14.63 5.59 0.87
N PRO A 157 14.93 6.58 1.73
CA PRO A 157 15.13 6.51 3.18
C PRO A 157 13.85 6.37 4.03
N SER A 158 13.98 5.80 5.24
CA SER A 158 12.85 5.52 6.14
C SER A 158 12.05 6.76 6.56
N TYR A 159 12.69 7.93 6.61
CA TYR A 159 11.99 9.17 6.98
C TYR A 159 10.99 9.60 5.90
N LEU A 160 11.26 9.31 4.62
CA LEU A 160 10.36 9.62 3.51
C LEU A 160 9.10 8.77 3.62
N VAL A 161 9.26 7.47 3.86
CA VAL A 161 8.15 6.53 4.10
C VAL A 161 7.32 6.99 5.30
N LEU A 162 7.97 7.34 6.41
CA LEU A 162 7.29 7.82 7.60
C LEU A 162 6.48 9.09 7.33
N LEU A 163 7.04 10.07 6.60
CA LEU A 163 6.35 11.31 6.27
C LEU A 163 5.16 11.07 5.34
N CYS A 164 5.30 10.24 4.31
CA CYS A 164 4.19 9.85 3.44
C CYS A 164 3.05 9.18 4.21
N LEU A 165 3.37 8.25 5.13
CA LEU A 165 2.38 7.60 5.99
C LEU A 165 1.73 8.59 6.96
N GLN A 166 2.48 9.53 7.52
CA GLN A 166 1.94 10.60 8.37
C GLN A 166 0.93 11.48 7.63
N LEU A 167 1.23 11.86 6.38
CA LEU A 167 0.33 12.64 5.53
C LEU A 167 -0.89 11.84 5.09
N LEU A 168 -0.71 10.58 4.66
CA LEU A 168 -1.83 9.68 4.33
C LEU A 168 -2.74 9.43 5.53
N ARG A 169 -2.15 9.29 6.72
CA ARG A 169 -2.91 9.20 7.97
C ARG A 169 -3.75 10.44 8.18
N ALA A 170 -3.21 11.64 8.04
CA ALA A 170 -3.98 12.88 8.15
C ALA A 170 -5.14 12.91 7.14
N LEU A 171 -4.89 12.52 5.90
CA LEU A 171 -5.92 12.43 4.84
C LEU A 171 -6.99 11.38 5.15
N SER A 172 -6.66 10.28 5.83
CA SER A 172 -7.62 9.24 6.23
C SER A 172 -8.63 9.70 7.28
N HIS A 173 -8.34 10.81 7.98
CA HIS A 173 -9.26 11.41 8.93
C HIS A 173 -10.30 12.34 8.28
N VAL A 174 -10.09 12.74 7.01
CA VAL A 174 -11.05 13.57 6.27
C VAL A 174 -12.32 12.75 5.99
N PRO A 175 -13.51 13.22 6.41
CA PRO A 175 -14.77 12.52 6.17
C PRO A 175 -15.01 12.26 4.67
N GLY A 176 -15.41 11.04 4.31
CA GLY A 176 -15.66 10.65 2.92
C GLY A 176 -14.41 10.30 2.10
N ASN A 177 -13.20 10.61 2.58
CA ASN A 177 -11.97 10.36 1.84
C ASN A 177 -11.52 8.89 1.80
N VAL A 178 -12.18 8.02 2.58
CA VAL A 178 -11.90 6.57 2.59
C VAL A 178 -12.07 5.97 1.19
N VAL A 179 -13.11 6.37 0.44
CA VAL A 179 -13.36 5.87 -0.92
C VAL A 179 -12.21 6.23 -1.86
N THR A 180 -11.73 7.47 -1.77
CA THR A 180 -10.58 7.97 -2.52
C THR A 180 -9.30 7.20 -2.21
N LEU A 181 -9.06 6.88 -0.93
CA LEU A 181 -7.91 6.08 -0.51
C LEU A 181 -7.97 4.65 -1.06
N ILE A 182 -9.15 4.03 -1.05
CA ILE A 182 -9.35 2.70 -1.65
C ILE A 182 -9.15 2.74 -3.17
N ALA A 183 -9.72 3.73 -3.86
CA ALA A 183 -9.58 3.87 -5.32
C ALA A 183 -8.12 4.06 -5.76
N ASN A 184 -7.29 4.66 -4.92
CA ASN A 184 -5.85 4.84 -5.16
C ASN A 184 -4.98 3.70 -4.62
N ASN A 185 -5.55 2.51 -4.34
CA ASN A 185 -4.79 1.34 -3.86
C ASN A 185 -3.96 1.56 -2.58
N THR A 186 -4.38 2.49 -1.72
CA THR A 186 -3.62 2.86 -0.50
C THR A 186 -3.33 1.66 0.40
N VAL A 187 -4.23 0.66 0.45
CA VAL A 187 -4.02 -0.55 1.24
C VAL A 187 -2.73 -1.27 0.82
N ALA A 188 -2.49 -1.47 -0.48
CA ALA A 188 -1.32 -2.20 -0.96
C ALA A 188 -0.01 -1.50 -0.58
N ALA A 189 0.08 -0.19 -0.80
CA ALA A 189 1.26 0.60 -0.45
C ALA A 189 1.53 0.65 1.06
N VAL A 190 0.48 0.75 1.88
CA VAL A 190 0.60 0.72 3.34
C VAL A 190 1.07 -0.66 3.82
N LEU A 191 0.54 -1.75 3.27
CA LEU A 191 0.98 -3.11 3.60
C LEU A 191 2.42 -3.36 3.16
N GLY A 192 2.83 -2.88 1.98
CA GLY A 192 4.22 -2.92 1.52
C GLY A 192 5.16 -2.19 2.48
N SER A 193 4.77 -0.99 2.91
CA SER A 193 5.53 -0.22 3.90
C SER A 193 5.64 -0.95 5.25
N MET A 194 4.55 -1.59 5.71
CA MET A 194 4.57 -2.39 6.94
C MET A 194 5.49 -3.60 6.85
N ALA A 195 5.52 -4.28 5.70
CA ALA A 195 6.36 -5.46 5.50
C ALA A 195 7.85 -5.11 5.53
N VAL A 196 8.24 -4.01 4.90
CA VAL A 196 9.63 -3.53 4.84
C VAL A 196 10.09 -3.05 6.22
N TYR A 197 9.26 -2.26 6.91
CA TYR A 197 9.60 -1.61 8.17
C TYR A 197 8.98 -2.29 9.39
N LYS A 198 8.98 -3.64 9.42
CA LYS A 198 8.35 -4.46 10.48
C LYS A 198 8.80 -4.07 11.91
N ASP A 199 10.06 -3.68 12.08
CA ASP A 199 10.66 -3.37 13.38
C ASP A 199 10.48 -1.89 13.79
N ASN A 200 10.04 -1.01 12.87
CA ASN A 200 9.86 0.40 13.17
C ASN A 200 8.46 0.68 13.74
N GLU A 201 8.39 0.93 15.05
CA GLU A 201 7.14 1.18 15.78
C GLU A 201 6.29 2.31 15.19
N THR A 202 6.92 3.40 14.75
CA THR A 202 6.19 4.57 14.24
C THR A 202 5.56 4.31 12.88
N VAL A 203 6.26 3.59 12.01
CA VAL A 203 5.72 3.14 10.72
C VAL A 203 4.55 2.18 10.96
N GLN A 204 4.73 1.17 11.82
CA GLN A 204 3.67 0.22 12.15
C GLN A 204 2.43 0.92 12.73
N SER A 205 2.62 1.87 13.66
CA SER A 205 1.51 2.61 14.27
C SER A 205 0.74 3.47 13.26
N ASN A 206 1.43 4.20 12.37
CA ASN A 206 0.77 5.04 11.36
C ASN A 206 0.04 4.18 10.33
N SER A 207 0.66 3.10 9.86
CA SER A 207 0.06 2.17 8.91
C SER A 207 -1.20 1.51 9.49
N LEU A 208 -1.16 1.04 10.73
CA LEU A 208 -2.33 0.46 11.38
C LEU A 208 -3.46 1.48 11.59
N ASP A 209 -3.16 2.74 11.92
CA ASP A 209 -4.19 3.78 12.04
C ASP A 209 -4.87 4.06 10.69
N ILE A 210 -4.12 4.06 9.57
CA ILE A 210 -4.68 4.17 8.21
C ILE A 210 -5.56 2.95 7.90
N LEU A 211 -5.03 1.73 8.11
CA LEU A 211 -5.78 0.50 7.88
C LEU A 211 -7.05 0.42 8.73
N ALA A 212 -7.03 0.92 9.97
CA ALA A 212 -8.21 0.97 10.83
C ALA A 212 -9.33 1.82 10.21
N LYS A 213 -8.98 2.90 9.49
CA LYS A 213 -9.95 3.71 8.75
C LYS A 213 -10.42 3.01 7.49
N LEU A 214 -9.50 2.46 6.71
CA LEU A 214 -9.83 1.75 5.45
C LEU A 214 -10.69 0.51 5.70
N ALA A 215 -10.49 -0.18 6.83
CA ALA A 215 -11.30 -1.33 7.24
C ALA A 215 -12.78 -1.00 7.47
N THR A 216 -13.17 0.27 7.54
CA THR A 216 -14.59 0.69 7.65
C THR A 216 -15.29 0.82 6.30
N TYR A 217 -14.57 0.71 5.18
CA TYR A 217 -15.14 0.76 3.85
C TYR A 217 -15.97 -0.48 3.56
N ILE A 218 -17.24 -0.29 3.19
CA ILE A 218 -18.12 -1.36 2.75
C ILE A 218 -18.15 -1.32 1.21
N PRO A 219 -17.48 -2.25 0.51
CA PRO A 219 -17.51 -2.34 -0.95
C PRO A 219 -18.91 -2.66 -1.48
N ALA A 220 -19.11 -2.41 -2.78
CA ALA A 220 -20.30 -2.87 -3.47
C ALA A 220 -20.38 -4.41 -3.49
N LEU A 221 -21.59 -4.96 -3.67
CA LEU A 221 -21.74 -6.41 -3.82
C LEU A 221 -20.92 -6.93 -5.01
N LEU A 222 -20.26 -8.08 -4.82
CA LEU A 222 -19.33 -8.70 -5.77
C LEU A 222 -18.00 -7.95 -5.97
N GLU A 223 -17.86 -6.73 -5.44
CA GLU A 223 -16.58 -6.04 -5.43
C GLU A 223 -15.65 -6.66 -4.38
N LYS A 224 -14.40 -6.87 -4.77
CA LYS A 224 -13.35 -7.46 -3.93
C LYS A 224 -13.14 -6.57 -2.70
N PRO A 225 -13.17 -7.12 -1.47
CA PRO A 225 -12.87 -6.34 -0.28
C PRO A 225 -11.42 -5.85 -0.34
N PRO A 226 -11.16 -4.58 0.04
CA PRO A 226 -9.82 -4.00 -0.10
C PRO A 226 -8.82 -4.57 0.91
N MET A 227 -9.30 -5.13 2.02
CA MET A 227 -8.49 -5.77 3.05
C MET A 227 -8.85 -7.24 3.16
N ARG A 228 -7.82 -8.08 3.22
CA ARG A 228 -7.86 -9.55 3.13
C ARG A 228 -6.85 -10.17 4.10
N GLU A 229 -6.53 -11.44 3.92
CA GLU A 229 -5.59 -12.24 4.69
C GLU A 229 -4.23 -11.55 4.86
N SER A 230 -3.66 -10.94 3.81
CA SER A 230 -2.38 -10.23 3.90
C SER A 230 -2.42 -9.03 4.87
N ALA A 231 -3.57 -8.34 4.96
CA ALA A 231 -3.76 -7.26 5.92
C ALA A 231 -3.90 -7.80 7.36
N ILE A 232 -4.54 -8.96 7.52
CA ILE A 232 -4.70 -9.66 8.80
C ILE A 232 -3.32 -10.13 9.29
N ASP A 233 -2.53 -10.73 8.41
CA ASP A 233 -1.18 -11.25 8.71
C ASP A 233 -0.27 -10.11 9.18
N LEU A 234 -0.22 -9.00 8.43
CA LEU A 234 0.64 -7.87 8.76
C LEU A 234 0.16 -7.13 10.03
N ALA A 235 -1.15 -7.00 10.24
CA ALA A 235 -1.66 -6.43 11.49
C ALA A 235 -1.35 -7.30 12.70
N SER A 236 -1.50 -8.63 12.56
CA SER A 236 -1.19 -9.60 13.62
C SER A 236 0.31 -9.64 13.92
N MET A 237 1.14 -9.58 12.89
CA MET A 237 2.59 -9.49 12.99
C MET A 237 3.00 -8.22 13.76
N ALA A 238 2.48 -7.05 13.36
CA ALA A 238 2.80 -5.78 14.02
C ALA A 238 2.41 -5.78 15.51
N MET A 239 1.22 -6.29 15.84
CA MET A 239 0.78 -6.43 17.22
C MET A 239 1.60 -7.43 18.03
N SER A 240 2.11 -8.49 17.40
CA SER A 240 2.92 -9.51 18.06
C SER A 240 4.32 -9.00 18.36
N LEU A 241 4.99 -8.40 17.36
CA LEU A 241 6.32 -7.81 17.52
C LEU A 241 6.31 -6.67 18.53
N HIS A 242 5.28 -5.82 18.49
CA HIS A 242 5.18 -4.62 19.33
C HIS A 242 4.14 -4.76 20.45
N SER A 243 4.07 -5.95 21.05
CA SER A 243 3.05 -6.31 22.05
C SER A 243 3.01 -5.43 23.30
N ARG A 244 4.08 -4.66 23.55
CA ARG A 244 4.19 -3.71 24.68
C ARG A 244 3.87 -2.26 24.30
N ASN A 245 3.71 -1.96 23.02
CA ASN A 245 3.40 -0.60 22.56
C ASN A 245 1.87 -0.40 22.49
N LEU A 246 1.33 0.40 23.41
CA LEU A 246 -0.11 0.68 23.51
C LEU A 246 -0.69 1.26 22.22
N ARG A 247 0.03 2.15 21.50
CA ARG A 247 -0.49 2.80 20.29
C ARG A 247 -0.69 1.79 19.17
N ILE A 248 0.27 0.91 18.98
CA ILE A 248 0.21 -0.17 17.99
C ILE A 248 -0.91 -1.14 18.33
N ILE A 249 -1.04 -1.54 19.60
CA ILE A 249 -2.12 -2.43 20.04
C ILE A 249 -3.51 -1.79 19.87
N GLN A 250 -3.67 -0.52 20.24
CA GLN A 250 -4.93 0.21 20.02
C GLN A 250 -5.30 0.28 18.53
N ALA A 251 -4.34 0.63 17.67
CA ALA A 251 -4.57 0.71 16.23
C ALA A 251 -4.86 -0.67 15.62
N GLY A 252 -4.07 -1.68 15.98
CA GLY A 252 -4.22 -3.06 15.51
C GLY A 252 -5.56 -3.68 15.88
N ILE A 253 -5.97 -3.64 17.15
CA ILE A 253 -7.29 -4.16 17.58
C ILE A 253 -8.42 -3.43 16.85
N ARG A 254 -8.32 -2.11 16.67
CA ARG A 254 -9.33 -1.33 15.95
C ARG A 254 -9.43 -1.76 14.49
N THR A 255 -8.30 -2.00 13.83
CA THR A 255 -8.25 -2.54 12.46
C THR A 255 -8.96 -3.87 12.36
N LEU A 256 -8.64 -4.82 13.24
CA LEU A 256 -9.26 -6.15 13.25
C LEU A 256 -10.77 -6.06 13.56
N ALA A 257 -11.17 -5.24 14.53
CA ALA A 257 -12.57 -5.05 14.91
C ALA A 257 -13.40 -4.42 13.78
N ASN A 258 -12.86 -3.41 13.11
CA ASN A 258 -13.52 -2.77 11.96
C ASN A 258 -13.62 -3.75 10.78
N LEU A 259 -12.54 -4.48 10.48
CA LEU A 259 -12.53 -5.47 9.39
C LEU A 259 -13.57 -6.57 9.64
N GLY A 260 -13.60 -7.17 10.85
CA GLY A 260 -14.60 -8.17 11.20
C GLY A 260 -16.03 -7.65 11.06
N SER A 261 -16.29 -6.43 11.55
CA SER A 261 -17.60 -5.77 11.42
C SER A 261 -18.02 -5.54 9.96
N THR A 262 -17.08 -5.13 9.11
CA THR A 262 -17.31 -4.89 7.67
C THR A 262 -17.59 -6.19 6.94
N LEU A 263 -16.79 -7.23 7.15
CA LEU A 263 -16.98 -8.55 6.55
C LEU A 263 -18.30 -9.19 6.98
N HIS A 264 -18.67 -9.11 8.27
CA HIS A 264 -20.00 -9.53 8.73
C HIS A 264 -21.12 -8.78 8.02
N THR A 265 -20.96 -7.47 7.82
CA THR A 265 -21.96 -6.64 7.13
C THR A 265 -22.08 -7.05 5.66
N LEU A 266 -20.97 -7.26 4.96
CA LEU A 266 -20.94 -7.71 3.57
C LEU A 266 -21.61 -9.08 3.39
N ALA A 267 -21.28 -10.05 4.24
CA ALA A 267 -21.94 -11.36 4.20
C ALA A 267 -23.46 -11.24 4.40
N ASN A 268 -23.90 -10.45 5.37
CA ASN A 268 -25.33 -10.22 5.62
C ASN A 268 -26.02 -9.49 4.46
N ILE A 269 -25.37 -8.52 3.82
CA ILE A 269 -25.93 -7.85 2.64
C ILE A 269 -26.01 -8.82 1.46
N GLY A 270 -24.98 -9.65 1.24
CA GLY A 270 -24.96 -10.67 0.20
C GLY A 270 -26.08 -11.70 0.36
N MET A 271 -26.33 -12.13 1.59
CA MET A 271 -27.40 -13.11 1.88
C MET A 271 -28.83 -12.53 1.82
N LYS A 272 -29.03 -11.22 1.56
CA LYS A 272 -30.37 -10.66 1.31
C LYS A 272 -30.92 -10.99 -0.08
N GLY A 273 -30.05 -11.27 -1.04
CA GLY A 273 -30.43 -11.64 -2.41
C GLY A 273 -30.76 -13.13 -2.57
N SER A 274 -31.23 -13.53 -3.74
CA SER A 274 -31.33 -14.96 -4.09
C SER A 274 -29.92 -15.55 -4.27
N PRO A 275 -29.69 -16.82 -3.90
CA PRO A 275 -28.38 -17.44 -3.92
C PRO A 275 -27.99 -17.88 -5.34
N TYR A 276 -27.63 -16.94 -6.22
CA TYR A 276 -27.07 -17.29 -7.54
C TYR A 276 -25.56 -17.60 -7.46
N PRO A 277 -24.97 -18.32 -8.42
CA PRO A 277 -23.62 -18.89 -8.30
C PRO A 277 -22.52 -17.87 -7.94
N GLU A 278 -22.46 -16.69 -8.59
CA GLU A 278 -21.41 -15.71 -8.27
C GLU A 278 -21.57 -15.14 -6.86
N LEU A 279 -22.80 -14.89 -6.41
CA LEU A 279 -23.07 -14.39 -5.07
C LEU A 279 -22.78 -15.43 -3.99
N ARG A 280 -23.04 -16.73 -4.26
CA ARG A 280 -22.64 -17.81 -3.36
C ARG A 280 -21.13 -17.84 -3.20
N ALA A 281 -20.39 -17.83 -4.31
CA ALA A 281 -18.92 -17.81 -4.28
C ALA A 281 -18.38 -16.60 -3.52
N TYR A 282 -18.98 -15.42 -3.73
CA TYR A 282 -18.62 -14.19 -3.02
C TYR A 282 -18.88 -14.28 -1.51
N VAL A 283 -20.08 -14.70 -1.09
CA VAL A 283 -20.43 -14.83 0.33
C VAL A 283 -19.54 -15.87 1.01
N SER A 284 -19.27 -17.00 0.36
CA SER A 284 -18.32 -18.01 0.85
C SER A 284 -16.93 -17.41 1.07
N LEU A 285 -16.39 -16.69 0.08
CA LEU A 285 -15.09 -16.01 0.21
C LEU A 285 -15.07 -15.05 1.40
N VAL A 286 -16.10 -14.21 1.56
CA VAL A 286 -16.18 -13.27 2.68
C VAL A 286 -16.17 -14.00 4.03
N ILE A 287 -16.89 -15.11 4.14
CA ILE A 287 -16.96 -15.93 5.36
C ILE A 287 -15.63 -16.66 5.60
N GLU A 288 -14.93 -17.13 4.58
CA GLU A 288 -13.60 -17.74 4.68
C GLU A 288 -12.57 -16.73 5.21
N VAL A 289 -12.53 -15.51 4.66
CA VAL A 289 -11.65 -14.44 5.15
C VAL A 289 -11.97 -14.08 6.60
N LEU A 290 -13.25 -14.08 6.97
CA LEU A 290 -13.70 -13.83 8.33
C LEU A 290 -13.28 -14.96 9.30
N ASP A 291 -13.37 -16.21 8.88
CA ASP A 291 -12.89 -17.37 9.64
C ASP A 291 -11.36 -17.32 9.83
N TYR A 292 -10.63 -16.93 8.78
CA TYR A 292 -9.19 -16.69 8.82
C TYR A 292 -8.81 -15.59 9.82
N LEU A 293 -9.51 -14.45 9.76
CA LEU A 293 -9.35 -13.33 10.70
C LEU A 293 -9.42 -13.82 12.14
N TYR A 294 -10.50 -14.51 12.48
CA TYR A 294 -10.74 -14.93 13.86
C TYR A 294 -9.81 -16.06 14.30
N THR A 295 -9.47 -16.98 13.42
CA THR A 295 -8.56 -18.09 13.73
C THR A 295 -7.15 -17.58 14.03
N ASN A 296 -6.61 -16.69 13.19
CA ASN A 296 -5.25 -16.18 13.34
C ASN A 296 -5.08 -15.19 14.49
N THR A 297 -6.14 -14.48 14.87
CA THR A 297 -6.07 -13.45 15.93
C THR A 297 -6.67 -13.89 17.27
N ARG A 298 -7.09 -15.16 17.36
CA ARG A 298 -7.81 -15.76 18.51
C ARG A 298 -7.09 -15.55 19.84
N THR A 299 -5.78 -15.73 19.88
CA THR A 299 -4.97 -15.58 21.10
C THR A 299 -4.49 -14.15 21.29
N LEU A 300 -4.27 -13.44 20.19
CA LEU A 300 -3.68 -12.10 20.16
C LEU A 300 -4.57 -11.06 20.85
N VAL A 301 -5.86 -11.01 20.53
CA VAL A 301 -6.79 -10.01 21.10
C VAL A 301 -7.02 -10.22 22.62
N PRO A 302 -7.27 -11.44 23.13
CA PRO A 302 -7.33 -11.69 24.57
C PRO A 302 -6.04 -11.34 25.30
N ASN A 303 -4.88 -11.67 24.71
CA ASN A 303 -3.59 -11.30 25.30
C ASN A 303 -3.46 -9.77 25.41
N ALA A 304 -3.78 -9.03 24.36
CA ALA A 304 -3.76 -7.57 24.39
C ALA A 304 -4.74 -6.96 25.41
N LEU A 305 -5.95 -7.54 25.55
CA LEU A 305 -6.91 -7.16 26.58
C LEU A 305 -6.41 -7.43 28.01
N SER A 306 -5.59 -8.47 28.20
CA SER A 306 -4.98 -8.78 29.49
C SER A 306 -3.83 -7.81 29.81
N THR A 307 -2.94 -7.57 28.84
CA THR A 307 -1.78 -6.68 28.97
C THR A 307 -2.20 -5.23 29.22
N PHE A 308 -3.19 -4.73 28.47
CA PHE A 308 -3.68 -3.35 28.57
C PHE A 308 -5.08 -3.30 29.18
N SER A 309 -5.27 -4.04 30.27
CA SER A 309 -6.57 -4.17 30.93
C SER A 309 -7.12 -2.86 31.48
N THR A 310 -6.33 -1.81 31.66
CA THR A 310 -6.82 -0.50 32.12
C THR A 310 -7.26 0.42 30.99
N ASP A 311 -6.83 0.17 29.75
CA ASP A 311 -7.10 1.05 28.62
C ASP A 311 -8.53 0.85 28.07
N LEU A 312 -9.31 1.92 28.06
CA LEU A 312 -10.71 1.88 27.62
C LEU A 312 -10.85 1.61 26.13
N THR A 313 -9.91 2.07 25.32
CA THR A 313 -9.94 1.92 23.86
C THR A 313 -9.71 0.46 23.48
N VAL A 314 -8.64 -0.15 24.02
CA VAL A 314 -8.33 -1.58 23.87
C VAL A 314 -9.51 -2.43 24.35
N LYS A 315 -10.09 -2.11 25.51
CA LYS A 315 -11.28 -2.82 26.02
C LYS A 315 -12.48 -2.73 25.09
N THR A 316 -12.78 -1.54 24.57
CA THR A 316 -13.98 -1.30 23.75
C THR A 316 -13.84 -1.98 22.39
N ASP A 317 -12.74 -1.72 21.68
CA ASP A 317 -12.48 -2.29 20.36
C ASP A 317 -12.27 -3.82 20.47
N GLY A 318 -11.57 -4.31 21.50
CA GLY A 318 -11.34 -5.74 21.72
C GLY A 318 -12.62 -6.50 22.08
N ARG A 319 -13.51 -5.91 22.90
CA ARG A 319 -14.84 -6.51 23.16
C ARG A 319 -15.72 -6.52 21.93
N ARG A 320 -15.68 -5.45 21.11
CA ARG A 320 -16.40 -5.41 19.83
C ARG A 320 -15.91 -6.52 18.91
N PHE A 321 -14.60 -6.71 18.79
CA PHE A 321 -14.01 -7.82 18.03
C PHE A 321 -14.51 -9.18 18.51
N LEU A 322 -14.45 -9.45 19.82
CA LEU A 322 -14.90 -10.72 20.39
C LEU A 322 -16.41 -10.94 20.26
N TYR A 323 -17.20 -9.87 20.28
CA TYR A 323 -18.64 -9.94 20.05
C TYR A 323 -18.96 -10.36 18.62
N GLU A 324 -18.27 -9.78 17.62
CA GLU A 324 -18.42 -10.22 16.23
C GLU A 324 -17.91 -11.65 16.03
N TYR A 325 -16.79 -12.03 16.66
CA TYR A 325 -16.31 -13.42 16.65
C TYR A 325 -17.36 -14.42 17.13
N GLY A 326 -18.08 -14.08 18.21
CA GLY A 326 -19.16 -14.91 18.75
C GLY A 326 -20.34 -15.13 17.78
N LYS A 327 -20.49 -14.30 16.74
CA LYS A 327 -21.55 -14.45 15.73
C LYS A 327 -21.12 -15.26 14.51
N LEU A 328 -19.86 -15.64 14.38
CA LEU A 328 -19.35 -16.34 13.19
C LEU A 328 -20.12 -17.62 12.90
N GLU A 329 -20.35 -18.46 13.91
CA GLU A 329 -21.06 -19.73 13.74
C GLU A 329 -22.54 -19.53 13.36
N GLN A 330 -23.18 -18.48 13.89
CA GLN A 330 -24.52 -18.09 13.47
C GLN A 330 -24.54 -17.66 12.00
N LEU A 331 -23.53 -16.90 11.56
CA LEU A 331 -23.40 -16.46 10.17
C LEU A 331 -23.18 -17.64 9.22
N LYS A 332 -22.29 -18.59 9.57
CA LYS A 332 -22.08 -19.84 8.81
C LYS A 332 -23.36 -20.67 8.73
N HIS A 333 -24.14 -20.73 9.81
CA HIS A 333 -25.43 -21.41 9.80
C HIS A 333 -26.45 -20.72 8.89
N GLN A 334 -26.51 -19.38 8.93
CA GLN A 334 -27.37 -18.58 8.03
C GLN A 334 -26.99 -18.78 6.57
N GLN A 335 -25.69 -18.82 6.23
CA GLN A 335 -25.21 -19.11 4.89
C GLN A 335 -25.74 -20.47 4.40
N LYS A 336 -25.59 -21.53 5.19
CA LYS A 336 -26.09 -22.87 4.82
C LYS A 336 -27.60 -22.88 4.56
N LEU A 337 -28.38 -22.18 5.39
CA LEU A 337 -29.83 -22.07 5.17
C LEU A 337 -30.16 -21.27 3.91
N TRP A 338 -29.40 -20.20 3.66
CA TRP A 338 -29.56 -19.35 2.48
C TRP A 338 -29.21 -20.09 1.18
N GLU A 339 -28.16 -20.92 1.16
CA GLU A 339 -27.78 -21.74 0.00
C GLU A 339 -28.78 -22.85 -0.34
N LEU A 340 -29.56 -23.29 0.65
CA LEU A 340 -30.64 -24.26 0.50
C LEU A 340 -31.96 -23.62 0.02
N ALA A 341 -32.06 -22.29 0.01
CA ALA A 341 -33.24 -21.61 -0.50
C ALA A 341 -33.42 -21.94 -1.99
N PRO A 342 -34.64 -22.25 -2.45
CA PRO A 342 -34.87 -22.57 -3.86
C PRO A 342 -34.44 -21.39 -4.73
N ASP A 343 -33.80 -21.69 -5.86
CA ASP A 343 -33.42 -20.70 -6.87
C ASP A 343 -34.69 -20.09 -7.45
N VAL A 344 -35.24 -19.08 -6.78
CA VAL A 344 -36.26 -18.23 -7.37
C VAL A 344 -35.49 -17.37 -8.37
N PRO A 345 -35.74 -17.54 -9.68
CA PRO A 345 -35.05 -16.74 -10.68
C PRO A 345 -35.27 -15.27 -10.31
N PRO A 346 -34.23 -14.42 -10.37
CA PRO A 346 -34.35 -13.02 -10.03
C PRO A 346 -35.53 -12.48 -10.82
N ARG A 347 -36.59 -12.03 -10.12
CA ARG A 347 -37.68 -11.31 -10.77
C ARG A 347 -36.99 -10.20 -11.54
N ARG A 348 -37.03 -10.26 -12.88
CA ARG A 348 -36.62 -9.14 -13.71
C ARG A 348 -37.42 -7.97 -13.17
N VAL A 349 -36.73 -7.05 -12.53
CA VAL A 349 -37.27 -5.71 -12.29
C VAL A 349 -37.31 -5.14 -13.69
N ASP A 350 -38.41 -5.37 -14.39
CA ASP A 350 -38.66 -4.71 -15.65
C ASP A 350 -38.56 -3.21 -15.35
N SER A 351 -37.58 -2.58 -16.00
CA SER A 351 -37.34 -1.15 -15.99
C SER A 351 -38.50 -0.45 -16.70
N GLY A 352 -39.69 -0.53 -16.12
CA GLY A 352 -40.84 0.31 -16.43
C GLY A 352 -40.61 1.69 -15.84
N LEU A 353 -39.75 2.46 -16.51
CA LEU A 353 -39.84 3.91 -16.48
C LEU A 353 -41.15 4.30 -17.17
N ASP A 354 -42.24 4.38 -16.41
CA ASP A 354 -43.30 5.34 -16.68
C ASP A 354 -44.18 5.56 -15.45
N GLY A 355 -44.17 6.83 -15.00
CA GLY A 355 -45.21 7.51 -14.23
C GLY A 355 -45.86 6.80 -13.04
N CYS A 356 -45.41 7.12 -11.83
CA CYS A 356 -46.31 7.12 -10.67
C CYS A 356 -46.15 8.42 -9.90
N ASP A 357 -47.14 9.29 -10.11
CA ASP A 357 -47.45 10.47 -9.35
C ASP A 357 -47.47 10.17 -7.84
N ASN A 358 -46.73 10.98 -7.09
CA ASN A 358 -46.99 11.19 -5.68
C ASN A 358 -48.35 11.86 -5.55
N ASN A 359 -49.34 11.17 -4.98
CA ASN A 359 -50.17 11.66 -3.87
C ASN A 359 -51.33 10.70 -3.57
N ASN A 360 -51.57 10.52 -2.27
CA ASN A 360 -52.74 9.91 -1.63
C ASN A 360 -52.78 8.38 -1.54
N LEU A 361 -52.58 7.85 -0.34
CA LEU A 361 -53.49 6.94 0.38
C LEU A 361 -52.93 6.71 1.82
N PRO A 362 -53.78 6.27 2.78
CA PRO A 362 -53.93 6.90 4.08
C PRO A 362 -53.25 6.11 5.21
N ASP A 363 -53.11 6.80 6.34
CA ASP A 363 -52.82 6.22 7.65
C ASP A 363 -53.73 5.02 7.93
N ASP A 364 -53.13 3.84 8.16
CA ASP A 364 -53.72 2.88 9.07
C ASP A 364 -52.67 2.10 9.86
N ALA A 365 -53.05 1.82 11.10
CA ALA A 365 -52.19 1.60 12.24
C ALA A 365 -51.69 0.15 12.37
N SER A 366 -50.43 0.02 12.79
CA SER A 366 -49.95 -0.84 13.88
C SER A 366 -48.51 -1.30 13.62
N SER A 367 -47.55 -0.47 14.01
CA SER A 367 -46.19 -0.96 14.27
C SER A 367 -45.79 -0.59 15.69
N GLY A 368 -45.46 -1.62 16.45
CA GLY A 368 -45.18 -1.56 17.87
C GLY A 368 -44.02 -0.63 18.23
N ILE A 369 -44.10 -0.15 19.47
CA ILE A 369 -43.13 0.71 20.14
C ILE A 369 -41.81 -0.06 20.33
N LEU A 370 -40.97 -0.10 19.29
CA LEU A 370 -39.55 -0.39 19.43
C LEU A 370 -38.80 0.86 19.00
N LYS A 371 -38.19 1.51 20.00
CA LYS A 371 -37.32 2.68 19.89
C LYS A 371 -36.39 2.51 18.70
N ARG A 372 -36.55 3.35 17.67
CA ARG A 372 -35.50 3.66 16.69
C ARG A 372 -34.22 3.96 17.48
N SER A 373 -33.25 3.07 17.37
CA SER A 373 -31.89 3.27 17.84
C SER A 373 -31.38 4.53 17.17
N ARG A 374 -31.23 5.60 17.96
CA ARG A 374 -30.47 6.78 17.53
C ARG A 374 -29.08 6.26 17.14
N SER A 375 -28.70 6.48 15.90
CA SER A 375 -27.37 6.22 15.40
C SER A 375 -26.35 6.84 16.37
N PHE A 376 -25.40 6.03 16.80
CA PHE A 376 -24.28 6.40 17.68
C PHE A 376 -23.24 7.27 16.94
N GLU A 377 -23.64 8.04 15.94
CA GLU A 377 -22.77 8.94 15.18
C GLU A 377 -22.25 10.11 16.03
N ASN A 378 -22.98 10.46 17.11
CA ASN A 378 -22.73 11.65 17.93
C ASN A 378 -21.82 11.43 19.16
N LEU A 379 -21.11 10.29 19.26
CA LEU A 379 -20.09 10.07 20.30
C LEU A 379 -18.66 9.95 19.74
N ARG A 380 -18.40 10.41 18.51
CA ARG A 380 -17.03 10.68 18.07
C ARG A 380 -16.58 12.01 18.69
N ASN A 381 -15.67 11.94 19.67
CA ASN A 381 -14.96 13.11 20.16
C ASN A 381 -14.34 13.87 18.97
N PRO A 382 -14.71 15.14 18.72
CA PRO A 382 -14.14 15.96 17.65
C PRO A 382 -12.75 16.54 18.00
N GLU A 383 -12.09 16.09 19.07
CA GLU A 383 -10.90 16.76 19.63
C GLU A 383 -9.61 15.92 19.60
N ARG A 384 -9.50 14.88 18.77
CA ARG A 384 -8.16 14.32 18.48
C ARG A 384 -7.52 15.11 17.35
N ARG A 385 -6.89 16.23 17.70
CA ARG A 385 -5.91 16.89 16.84
C ARG A 385 -4.83 15.86 16.48
N VAL A 386 -4.50 15.75 15.19
CA VAL A 386 -3.39 14.91 14.74
C VAL A 386 -2.10 15.68 15.06
N SER A 387 -1.47 15.36 16.19
CA SER A 387 -0.12 15.84 16.51
C SER A 387 0.90 14.91 15.86
N PHE A 388 1.83 15.45 15.07
CA PHE A 388 3.00 14.68 14.65
C PHE A 388 3.93 14.46 15.83
N VAL A 389 4.61 13.31 15.82
CA VAL A 389 5.64 12.99 16.79
C VAL A 389 6.91 13.73 16.38
N GLU A 390 7.48 14.53 17.29
CA GLU A 390 8.72 15.28 17.06
C GLU A 390 9.95 14.36 17.14
N GLU A 391 11.03 14.68 16.41
CA GLU A 391 12.25 13.86 16.34
C GLU A 391 12.98 13.70 17.68
N SER A 392 12.81 14.65 18.59
CA SER A 392 13.31 14.60 19.97
C SER A 392 12.83 13.35 20.73
N ASP A 393 11.64 12.85 20.40
CA ASP A 393 11.08 11.62 20.96
C ASP A 393 11.68 10.35 20.32
N LEU A 394 12.27 10.45 19.12
CA LEU A 394 12.81 9.32 18.35
C LEU A 394 14.28 9.02 18.67
N VAL A 395 15.06 10.03 19.09
CA VAL A 395 16.48 9.87 19.41
C VAL A 395 16.70 9.21 20.78
N SER A 396 15.69 9.21 21.65
CA SER A 396 15.79 8.73 23.04
C SER A 396 15.82 7.20 23.20
N SER A 397 15.62 6.41 22.13
CA SER A 397 15.55 4.94 22.19
C SER A 397 16.76 4.22 21.59
N ALA A 398 17.76 4.93 21.06
CA ALA A 398 18.93 4.33 20.41
C ALA A 398 20.16 4.11 21.33
N SER A 399 20.03 4.30 22.65
CA SER A 399 21.15 4.18 23.60
C SER A 399 20.90 3.12 24.67
N PHE A 400 20.93 1.84 24.30
CA PHE A 400 21.18 0.76 25.25
C PHE A 400 22.32 -0.11 24.74
N SER A 401 23.54 0.30 25.09
CA SER A 401 24.76 -0.49 24.94
C SER A 401 24.74 -1.61 25.97
N SER A 402 24.77 -2.84 25.46
CA SER A 402 24.95 -4.08 26.19
C SER A 402 26.32 -4.12 26.88
N SER A 403 26.31 -4.21 28.21
CA SER A 403 27.49 -4.56 29.01
C SER A 403 27.20 -5.89 29.71
N ALA A 404 28.00 -6.90 29.36
CA ALA A 404 28.07 -8.17 30.06
C ALA A 404 29.03 -8.05 31.25
N SER A 405 28.63 -8.52 32.42
CA SER A 405 29.56 -9.01 33.45
C SER A 405 28.83 -9.94 34.43
N SER A 406 29.54 -10.99 34.81
CA SER A 406 29.16 -12.07 35.70
C SER A 406 29.29 -11.72 37.19
N ASP A 407 28.72 -12.62 38.00
CA ASP A 407 29.04 -13.00 39.38
C ASP A 407 28.31 -12.35 40.58
N ASP A 408 27.60 -13.26 41.27
CA ASP A 408 27.50 -13.54 42.70
C ASP A 408 26.78 -12.65 43.75
N GLU A 409 25.81 -13.34 44.37
CA GLU A 409 25.31 -13.36 45.74
C GLU A 409 24.53 -12.20 46.40
N PRO A 410 23.59 -12.53 47.32
CA PRO A 410 22.56 -11.63 47.80
C PRO A 410 22.86 -11.08 49.19
N ARG A 411 22.55 -9.79 49.43
CA ARG A 411 22.32 -9.29 50.79
C ARG A 411 21.10 -8.39 50.88
N GLN A 412 20.26 -8.77 51.83
CA GLN A 412 19.15 -8.04 52.43
C GLN A 412 19.59 -6.63 52.83
N GLN A 413 18.74 -5.63 52.59
CA GLN A 413 18.24 -4.77 53.66
C GLN A 413 17.08 -3.89 53.19
N SER A 414 16.02 -3.95 54.00
CA SER A 414 14.94 -2.98 54.14
C SER A 414 15.45 -1.55 54.18
N ASN A 415 14.74 -0.62 53.51
CA ASN A 415 14.14 0.55 54.14
C ASN A 415 13.38 1.40 53.11
N SER A 416 12.09 1.59 53.39
CA SER A 416 11.30 2.79 53.01
C SER A 416 11.84 4.02 53.79
N PRO A 417 11.37 5.28 53.61
CA PRO A 417 10.36 5.81 52.68
C PRO A 417 10.78 7.18 52.07
N ASP A 418 9.79 7.85 51.48
CA ASP A 418 9.60 9.32 51.46
C ASP A 418 9.77 10.10 50.16
N ILE A 419 8.58 10.51 49.72
CA ILE A 419 8.20 11.53 48.78
C ILE A 419 8.71 12.89 49.28
N GLN A 420 9.49 13.59 48.44
CA GLN A 420 9.62 15.04 48.54
C GLN A 420 9.29 15.72 47.21
N ILE A 421 8.33 16.63 47.32
CA ILE A 421 7.90 17.62 46.36
C ILE A 421 8.87 18.82 46.43
N LEU A 422 8.91 19.61 45.36
CA LEU A 422 9.60 20.91 45.13
C LEU A 422 10.91 20.73 44.32
N SER A 423 11.25 21.51 43.30
CA SER A 423 10.71 22.80 42.84
C SER A 423 11.35 23.17 41.49
N ARG A 424 10.66 24.06 40.78
CA ARG A 424 11.06 24.82 39.60
C ARG A 424 12.54 25.28 39.62
N SER A 425 13.18 25.28 38.46
CA SER A 425 14.29 26.19 38.16
C SER A 425 14.27 26.58 36.68
N THR A 426 13.89 27.83 36.46
CA THR A 426 14.06 28.64 35.25
C THR A 426 15.52 28.91 34.98
N ILE A 427 15.99 28.77 33.74
CA ILE A 427 17.22 29.40 33.26
C ILE A 427 16.93 30.12 31.94
N SER A 428 17.12 31.45 31.97
CA SER A 428 17.15 32.36 30.83
C SER A 428 18.56 32.38 30.19
N PRO A 429 18.68 32.83 28.93
CA PRO A 429 19.90 32.75 28.13
C PRO A 429 20.77 34.00 28.28
N LEU A 430 22.09 33.88 28.05
CA LEU A 430 23.00 34.99 27.73
C LEU A 430 24.32 34.41 27.14
N PRO A 431 25.22 35.20 26.49
CA PRO A 431 25.22 35.44 25.05
C PRO A 431 26.61 35.26 24.41
N LEU A 432 26.67 35.62 23.12
CA LEU A 432 27.84 35.80 22.26
C LEU A 432 29.12 36.31 22.95
N SER A 433 30.26 35.78 22.50
CA SER A 433 31.54 36.51 22.46
C SER A 433 32.20 36.39 21.07
N LYS A 434 32.40 37.55 20.45
CA LYS A 434 33.34 37.80 19.34
C LYS A 434 34.77 37.86 19.88
N SER A 435 35.74 37.41 19.09
CA SER A 435 37.05 38.06 19.01
C SER A 435 37.79 37.65 17.72
N ASP A 436 38.00 38.67 16.87
CA ASP A 436 39.16 38.96 16.01
C ASP A 436 40.50 38.40 16.53
N SER A 437 41.62 38.27 15.81
CA SER A 437 42.08 38.43 14.42
C SER A 437 43.55 37.94 14.42
N THR A 438 44.12 37.58 13.26
CA THR A 438 45.41 38.09 12.73
C THR A 438 45.90 37.29 11.52
N ASP A 439 45.98 38.00 10.40
CA ASP A 439 46.90 37.95 9.25
C ASP A 439 47.97 36.85 9.15
N ARG A 440 48.04 36.24 7.96
CA ARG A 440 49.28 36.25 7.16
C ARG A 440 49.04 35.94 5.67
N ASP A 441 49.46 36.90 4.85
CA ASP A 441 49.65 36.80 3.40
C ASP A 441 50.68 35.74 3.00
N SER A 442 50.42 35.05 1.89
CA SER A 442 51.43 34.90 0.82
C SER A 442 50.80 34.30 -0.45
N SER A 443 50.77 35.13 -1.49
CA SER A 443 50.50 34.81 -2.88
C SER A 443 51.57 33.89 -3.50
N VAL A 444 51.17 32.81 -4.18
CA VAL A 444 51.97 32.22 -5.28
C VAL A 444 51.04 31.76 -6.39
N THR A 445 51.29 32.33 -7.57
CA THR A 445 50.80 32.03 -8.91
C THR A 445 51.18 30.61 -9.37
N GLY A 446 50.30 29.93 -10.09
CA GLY A 446 50.66 28.70 -10.81
C GLY A 446 49.50 28.08 -11.59
N ASP A 447 49.45 28.38 -12.90
CA ASP A 447 48.59 27.77 -13.90
C ASP A 447 48.86 26.26 -14.12
N ILE A 448 47.96 25.65 -14.92
CA ILE A 448 48.09 24.42 -15.77
C ILE A 448 47.71 23.07 -15.07
N PRO A 449 47.10 22.08 -15.75
CA PRO A 449 45.84 22.05 -16.53
C PRO A 449 44.93 20.82 -16.22
N VAL A 450 43.74 20.86 -16.82
CA VAL A 450 42.86 19.71 -17.12
C VAL A 450 43.55 18.72 -18.09
N ARG A 451 43.56 17.41 -17.77
CA ARG A 451 43.39 16.30 -18.74
C ARG A 451 43.11 14.93 -18.07
N PRO A 452 42.46 13.99 -18.80
CA PRO A 452 41.71 12.86 -18.24
C PRO A 452 42.54 11.57 -18.12
N ALA A 453 42.20 10.74 -17.12
CA ALA A 453 42.75 9.40 -17.00
C ALA A 453 42.09 8.44 -18.00
N ARG A 454 42.79 8.17 -19.10
CA ARG A 454 42.64 6.93 -19.90
C ARG A 454 43.15 5.75 -19.07
N ARG A 455 42.32 4.72 -18.84
CA ARG A 455 42.81 3.39 -18.43
C ARG A 455 43.15 2.57 -19.67
N THR A 456 44.36 2.02 -19.65
CA THR A 456 44.95 1.12 -20.63
C THR A 456 44.41 -0.30 -20.48
N VAL A 457 44.17 -0.91 -21.64
CA VAL A 457 43.89 -2.32 -21.88
C VAL A 457 45.10 -3.16 -21.45
N GLY A 458 44.86 -4.18 -20.63
CA GLY A 458 45.83 -5.24 -20.29
C GLY A 458 45.15 -6.60 -20.39
N ALA A 459 45.67 -7.46 -21.26
CA ALA A 459 45.21 -8.82 -21.54
C ALA A 459 45.48 -9.79 -20.36
N PRO A 460 44.75 -10.91 -20.26
CA PRO A 460 44.86 -11.85 -19.13
C PRO A 460 45.99 -12.88 -19.34
N PRO A 461 46.56 -13.46 -18.27
CA PRO A 461 47.46 -14.61 -18.39
C PRO A 461 46.66 -15.92 -18.39
N LEU A 462 47.06 -16.81 -19.31
CA LEU A 462 46.73 -18.23 -19.36
C LEU A 462 47.31 -18.95 -18.14
N ILE A 463 46.47 -19.69 -17.39
CA ILE A 463 46.94 -20.75 -16.50
C ILE A 463 46.21 -22.04 -16.88
N ASN A 464 47.04 -23.00 -17.26
CA ASN A 464 46.75 -24.36 -17.68
C ASN A 464 46.92 -25.25 -16.45
N ILE A 465 45.87 -25.91 -15.98
CA ILE A 465 46.01 -27.04 -15.04
C ILE A 465 45.09 -28.17 -15.51
N ARG A 466 45.75 -29.28 -15.79
CA ARG A 466 45.25 -30.57 -16.24
C ARG A 466 45.61 -31.57 -15.14
N SER A 467 44.63 -32.35 -14.69
CA SER A 467 44.78 -33.59 -13.91
C SER A 467 43.37 -34.17 -13.77
N ASP A 468 42.96 -35.14 -14.59
CA ASP A 468 43.24 -36.59 -14.49
C ASP A 468 43.03 -37.14 -13.08
N SER A 469 41.89 -37.83 -12.90
CA SER A 469 41.81 -39.07 -12.13
C SER A 469 40.51 -39.80 -12.48
N ASP A 470 40.66 -40.85 -13.30
CA ASP A 470 39.74 -41.97 -13.43
C ASP A 470 39.53 -42.66 -12.08
N VAL A 471 38.29 -43.02 -11.72
CA VAL A 471 37.99 -44.28 -11.04
C VAL A 471 36.62 -44.78 -11.50
N ASP A 472 36.65 -46.06 -11.85
CA ASP A 472 35.68 -46.92 -12.48
C ASP A 472 34.52 -47.40 -11.56
N SER A 473 33.40 -47.70 -12.24
CA SER A 473 32.57 -48.91 -12.06
C SER A 473 31.64 -49.08 -10.84
N LEU A 474 30.31 -49.18 -11.06
CA LEU A 474 29.60 -50.46 -11.28
C LEU A 474 28.06 -50.32 -11.42
N HIS A 475 27.54 -51.20 -12.26
CA HIS A 475 26.16 -51.49 -12.63
C HIS A 475 25.15 -51.71 -11.50
N GLU A 476 23.88 -51.35 -11.75
CA GLU A 476 22.78 -52.31 -11.58
C GLU A 476 21.64 -52.06 -12.58
N LEU A 477 21.24 -53.16 -13.23
CA LEU A 477 20.18 -53.29 -14.22
C LEU A 477 18.82 -53.39 -13.52
N ASN A 478 17.77 -52.80 -14.10
CA ASN A 478 16.47 -53.47 -14.07
C ASN A 478 15.61 -53.11 -15.30
N ASP A 479 15.27 -54.14 -16.05
CA ASP A 479 14.38 -54.16 -17.21
C ASP A 479 12.91 -54.07 -16.81
N GLY A 480 12.08 -53.45 -17.65
CA GLY A 480 10.64 -53.31 -17.42
C GLY A 480 9.84 -52.74 -18.60
N VAL A 481 9.95 -53.42 -19.75
CA VAL A 481 8.99 -53.57 -20.87
C VAL A 481 7.79 -52.60 -21.00
N VAL A 482 7.88 -51.75 -22.05
CA VAL A 482 6.91 -51.47 -23.14
C VAL A 482 5.44 -51.15 -22.80
N TYR A 483 5.06 -49.89 -23.02
CA TYR A 483 3.92 -49.51 -23.86
C TYR A 483 4.34 -48.36 -24.79
N GLN A 484 4.62 -48.70 -26.05
CA GLN A 484 4.99 -47.77 -27.11
C GLN A 484 3.70 -47.24 -27.76
N THR A 485 3.31 -46.01 -27.44
CA THR A 485 2.24 -45.27 -28.15
C THR A 485 2.82 -44.00 -28.76
N GLN A 486 3.19 -44.14 -30.04
CA GLN A 486 2.97 -43.18 -31.13
C GLN A 486 2.93 -41.68 -30.73
N SER A 487 4.12 -41.06 -30.58
CA SER A 487 4.26 -39.60 -30.35
C SER A 487 5.42 -38.95 -31.13
N ASP A 488 5.91 -39.58 -32.20
CA ASP A 488 7.11 -39.12 -32.94
C ASP A 488 6.83 -38.27 -34.22
N ILE A 489 5.76 -37.47 -34.26
CA ILE A 489 5.48 -36.60 -35.44
C ILE A 489 5.49 -35.08 -35.13
N ILE A 490 5.77 -34.64 -33.90
CA ILE A 490 5.82 -33.19 -33.55
C ILE A 490 7.22 -32.73 -33.09
N ASN A 491 8.29 -33.19 -33.76
CA ASN A 491 9.66 -32.71 -33.50
C ASN A 491 10.36 -32.07 -34.71
N THR A 492 9.61 -31.74 -35.76
CA THR A 492 10.16 -31.12 -36.98
C THR A 492 9.78 -29.64 -37.07
N SER A 493 10.47 -28.76 -36.31
CA SER A 493 10.72 -27.32 -36.63
C SER A 493 11.33 -26.47 -35.48
N SER A 494 11.97 -27.03 -34.44
CA SER A 494 12.71 -26.23 -33.43
C SER A 494 14.14 -25.86 -33.84
N SER A 495 14.47 -25.92 -35.13
CA SER A 495 15.78 -25.54 -35.65
C SER A 495 15.89 -24.02 -35.85
N LEU A 496 16.91 -23.42 -35.21
CA LEU A 496 17.55 -22.13 -35.55
C LEU A 496 16.96 -20.84 -34.94
N ILE A 497 16.88 -20.76 -33.61
CA ILE A 497 17.17 -19.48 -32.94
C ILE A 497 18.47 -19.70 -32.17
N SER A 498 19.58 -19.21 -32.73
CA SER A 498 20.84 -19.14 -31.98
C SER A 498 20.60 -18.32 -30.70
N PRO A 499 21.02 -18.79 -29.52
CA PRO A 499 20.81 -18.07 -28.27
C PRO A 499 21.33 -16.65 -28.40
N VAL A 500 20.53 -15.66 -28.02
CA VAL A 500 20.89 -14.25 -28.13
C VAL A 500 22.09 -13.96 -27.22
N ASP A 501 23.21 -13.56 -27.82
CA ASP A 501 24.41 -13.14 -27.08
C ASP A 501 24.40 -11.61 -26.86
N ILE A 502 24.38 -11.22 -25.59
CA ILE A 502 24.39 -9.83 -25.14
C ILE A 502 25.73 -9.43 -24.51
N THR A 503 26.78 -10.25 -24.65
CA THR A 503 28.13 -9.93 -24.14
C THR A 503 28.60 -8.57 -24.66
N GLY A 504 28.96 -7.67 -23.75
CA GLY A 504 29.46 -6.33 -24.08
C GLY A 504 28.41 -5.36 -24.63
N HIS A 505 27.12 -5.71 -24.58
CA HIS A 505 26.06 -4.79 -24.95
C HIS A 505 25.90 -3.68 -23.91
N GLN A 506 25.82 -2.42 -24.36
CA GLN A 506 25.58 -1.28 -23.48
C GLN A 506 24.08 -1.02 -23.40
N PHE A 507 23.50 -1.23 -22.23
CA PHE A 507 22.08 -1.01 -22.00
C PHE A 507 21.79 0.47 -21.75
N SER A 508 20.76 1.01 -22.41
CA SER A 508 20.19 2.28 -22.00
C SER A 508 19.46 2.15 -20.66
N ALA A 509 19.18 3.27 -19.97
CA ALA A 509 18.40 3.24 -18.74
C ALA A 509 16.99 2.61 -18.95
N SER A 510 16.39 2.85 -20.12
CA SER A 510 15.13 2.20 -20.52
C SER A 510 15.28 0.69 -20.68
N ASP A 511 16.38 0.22 -21.29
CA ASP A 511 16.63 -1.21 -21.47
C ASP A 511 16.85 -1.89 -20.12
N ILE A 512 17.61 -1.28 -19.20
CA ILE A 512 17.83 -1.83 -17.84
C ILE A 512 16.50 -2.02 -17.12
N SER A 513 15.64 -0.98 -17.13
CA SER A 513 14.31 -1.05 -16.52
C SER A 513 13.44 -2.13 -17.16
N PHE A 514 13.53 -2.30 -18.47
CA PHE A 514 12.76 -3.30 -19.21
C PHE A 514 13.27 -4.72 -18.95
N MET A 515 14.59 -4.93 -18.92
CA MET A 515 15.23 -6.21 -18.62
C MET A 515 14.93 -6.67 -17.19
N LYS A 516 14.86 -5.76 -16.21
CA LYS A 516 14.38 -6.07 -14.85
C LYS A 516 12.97 -6.68 -14.87
N ARG A 517 12.07 -6.11 -15.68
CA ARG A 517 10.70 -6.65 -15.84
C ARG A 517 10.66 -7.99 -16.53
N LEU A 518 11.55 -8.24 -17.51
CA LEU A 518 11.68 -9.57 -18.12
C LEU A 518 12.13 -10.62 -17.10
N ILE A 519 13.05 -10.27 -16.20
CA ILE A 519 13.44 -11.16 -15.08
C ILE A 519 12.24 -11.41 -14.17
N SER A 520 11.53 -10.37 -13.74
CA SER A 520 10.31 -10.50 -12.92
C SER A 520 9.29 -11.42 -13.57
N LEU A 521 9.02 -11.24 -14.86
CA LEU A 521 8.05 -12.05 -15.61
C LEU A 521 8.50 -13.51 -15.72
N GLN A 522 9.77 -13.76 -16.03
CA GLN A 522 10.30 -15.13 -16.10
C GLN A 522 10.13 -15.82 -14.73
N MET A 523 10.43 -15.11 -13.64
CA MET A 523 10.28 -15.66 -12.29
C MET A 523 8.82 -15.93 -11.94
N ILE A 524 7.90 -15.02 -12.25
CA ILE A 524 6.46 -15.23 -12.13
C ILE A 524 6.06 -16.52 -12.85
N GLY A 525 6.54 -16.74 -14.09
CA GLY A 525 6.29 -17.95 -14.86
C GLY A 525 6.64 -19.23 -14.08
N TYR A 526 7.85 -19.32 -13.51
CA TYR A 526 8.23 -20.51 -12.72
C TYR A 526 7.47 -20.66 -11.41
N VAL A 527 7.26 -19.56 -10.68
CA VAL A 527 6.57 -19.59 -9.39
C VAL A 527 5.11 -20.02 -9.61
N CYS A 528 4.44 -19.44 -10.60
CA CYS A 528 3.08 -19.80 -10.98
C CYS A 528 3.00 -21.24 -11.50
N SER A 529 3.92 -21.68 -12.36
CA SER A 529 3.96 -23.06 -12.87
C SER A 529 4.13 -24.08 -11.73
N ALA A 530 5.07 -23.84 -10.80
CA ALA A 530 5.27 -24.67 -9.61
C ALA A 530 4.04 -24.67 -8.67
N SER A 531 3.42 -23.51 -8.44
CA SER A 531 2.20 -23.37 -7.64
C SER A 531 1.03 -24.18 -8.20
N VAL A 532 0.78 -24.06 -9.52
CA VAL A 532 -0.31 -24.77 -10.19
C VAL A 532 -0.08 -26.28 -10.14
N GLN A 533 1.17 -26.74 -10.28
CA GLN A 533 1.56 -28.15 -10.08
C GLN A 533 1.40 -28.63 -8.63
N GLY A 534 1.14 -27.72 -7.68
CA GLY A 534 0.95 -28.03 -6.26
C GLY A 534 2.24 -28.07 -5.45
N ASP A 535 3.37 -27.65 -6.01
CA ASP A 535 4.67 -27.58 -5.32
C ASP A 535 4.91 -26.18 -4.74
N ASN A 536 4.02 -25.79 -3.82
CA ASN A 536 4.07 -24.49 -3.14
C ASN A 536 5.40 -24.25 -2.39
N PRO A 537 6.02 -25.23 -1.70
CA PRO A 537 7.31 -25.04 -1.05
C PRO A 537 8.42 -24.68 -2.05
N LYS A 538 8.46 -25.33 -3.21
CA LYS A 538 9.39 -24.98 -4.28
C LYS A 538 9.10 -23.59 -4.82
N ALA A 539 7.83 -23.24 -5.04
CA ALA A 539 7.43 -21.92 -5.51
C ALA A 539 7.91 -20.80 -4.57
N LEU A 540 7.72 -20.96 -3.25
CA LEU A 540 8.21 -20.01 -2.25
C LEU A 540 9.74 -19.98 -2.14
N LYS A 541 10.41 -21.12 -2.35
CA LYS A 541 11.87 -21.19 -2.40
C LYS A 541 12.43 -20.39 -3.58
N LEU A 542 11.77 -20.44 -4.74
CA LEU A 542 12.18 -19.69 -5.93
C LEU A 542 12.14 -18.17 -5.71
N ILE A 543 11.17 -17.68 -4.95
CA ILE A 543 11.03 -16.24 -4.64
C ILE A 543 12.23 -15.71 -3.83
N ASN A 544 12.72 -16.51 -2.90
CA ASN A 544 13.84 -16.14 -2.02
C ASN A 544 15.22 -16.52 -2.59
N MET A 545 15.25 -17.14 -3.77
CA MET A 545 16.49 -17.60 -4.39
C MET A 545 17.27 -16.39 -4.96
N PRO A 546 18.60 -16.32 -4.76
CA PRO A 546 19.42 -15.32 -5.43
C PRO A 546 19.23 -15.39 -6.96
N LEU A 547 19.11 -14.23 -7.60
CA LEU A 547 18.77 -14.15 -9.02
C LEU A 547 19.79 -14.86 -9.92
N LYS A 548 21.08 -14.80 -9.57
CA LYS A 548 22.12 -15.51 -10.33
C LYS A 548 21.99 -17.02 -10.23
N GLU A 549 21.49 -17.56 -9.13
CA GLU A 549 21.19 -18.98 -8.97
C GLU A 549 19.92 -19.34 -9.73
N PHE A 550 18.86 -18.54 -9.57
CA PHE A 550 17.60 -18.74 -10.27
C PHE A 550 17.77 -18.75 -11.79
N LEU A 551 18.48 -17.77 -12.35
CA LEU A 551 18.69 -17.60 -13.80
C LEU A 551 19.64 -18.62 -14.42
N GLN A 552 20.24 -19.54 -13.63
CA GLN A 552 21.03 -20.66 -14.16
C GLN A 552 20.20 -21.86 -14.59
N GLN A 553 18.88 -21.84 -14.35
CA GLN A 553 17.99 -22.92 -14.80
C GLN A 553 18.01 -23.04 -16.33
N SER A 554 18.04 -24.28 -16.84
CA SER A 554 18.27 -24.59 -18.26
C SER A 554 17.25 -24.00 -19.23
N SER A 555 16.05 -23.73 -18.75
CA SER A 555 14.91 -23.22 -19.50
C SER A 555 14.80 -21.69 -19.51
N ILE A 556 15.70 -21.00 -18.82
CA ILE A 556 15.77 -19.53 -18.80
C ILE A 556 16.69 -19.04 -19.92
N PRO A 557 16.29 -17.99 -20.66
CA PRO A 557 17.15 -17.35 -21.66
C PRO A 557 18.53 -16.97 -21.11
N LYS A 558 19.61 -17.45 -21.74
CA LYS A 558 21.00 -17.20 -21.30
C LYS A 558 21.34 -15.72 -21.22
N ALA A 559 20.72 -14.93 -22.09
CA ALA A 559 20.83 -13.48 -22.10
C ALA A 559 20.39 -12.86 -20.75
N LEU A 560 19.29 -13.31 -20.14
CA LEU A 560 18.88 -12.80 -18.82
C LEU A 560 19.92 -13.11 -17.74
N CYS A 561 20.48 -14.31 -17.76
CA CYS A 561 21.54 -14.71 -16.83
C CYS A 561 22.78 -13.82 -16.98
N GLN A 562 23.17 -13.53 -18.22
CA GLN A 562 24.28 -12.62 -18.51
C GLN A 562 24.00 -11.20 -18.02
N PHE A 563 22.84 -10.65 -18.34
CA PHE A 563 22.43 -9.33 -17.87
C PHE A 563 22.46 -9.26 -16.34
N ALA A 564 21.92 -10.26 -15.65
CA ALA A 564 21.90 -10.27 -14.19
C ALA A 564 23.30 -10.40 -13.57
N ARG A 565 24.22 -11.13 -14.21
CA ARG A 565 25.63 -11.22 -13.77
C ARG A 565 26.33 -9.87 -13.82
N ASP A 566 26.05 -9.11 -14.88
CA ASP A 566 26.67 -7.80 -15.12
C ASP A 566 26.06 -6.68 -14.27
N GLN A 567 24.77 -6.79 -13.91
CA GLN A 567 24.01 -5.72 -13.26
C GLN A 567 23.77 -5.89 -11.75
N PHE A 568 23.82 -7.12 -11.22
CA PHE A 568 23.44 -7.39 -9.83
C PHE A 568 24.56 -8.07 -9.04
N GLU A 569 24.51 -7.91 -7.73
CA GLU A 569 25.38 -8.62 -6.79
C GLU A 569 24.98 -10.10 -6.69
N GLU A 570 25.84 -10.94 -6.11
CA GLU A 570 25.55 -12.39 -6.01
C GLU A 570 24.38 -12.70 -5.08
N SER A 571 24.15 -11.87 -4.05
CA SER A 571 23.08 -12.03 -3.07
C SER A 571 21.75 -11.40 -3.48
N THR A 572 21.68 -10.68 -4.60
CA THR A 572 20.46 -9.97 -5.01
C THR A 572 19.35 -10.97 -5.33
N THR A 573 18.19 -10.79 -4.71
CA THR A 573 16.96 -11.56 -4.89
C THR A 573 15.92 -10.74 -5.68
N LEU A 574 14.76 -11.33 -6.02
CA LEU A 574 13.69 -10.54 -6.64
C LEU A 574 13.15 -9.47 -5.69
N MET A 575 13.15 -9.71 -4.37
CA MET A 575 12.65 -8.75 -3.39
C MET A 575 13.41 -7.42 -3.47
N ASP A 576 14.69 -7.45 -3.85
CA ASP A 576 15.54 -6.28 -3.99
C ASP A 576 15.29 -5.50 -5.30
N ILE A 577 14.73 -6.15 -6.31
CA ILE A 577 14.48 -5.54 -7.63
C ILE A 577 13.03 -5.07 -7.77
N ASP A 578 12.08 -5.90 -7.35
CA ASP A 578 10.65 -5.70 -7.55
C ASP A 578 9.82 -6.38 -6.43
N PRO A 579 9.74 -5.73 -5.25
CA PRO A 579 9.00 -6.27 -4.11
C PRO A 579 7.50 -6.40 -4.38
N SER A 580 6.94 -5.59 -5.29
CA SER A 580 5.53 -5.65 -5.67
C SER A 580 5.18 -6.95 -6.41
N THR A 581 6.07 -7.38 -7.30
CA THR A 581 5.95 -8.67 -7.98
C THR A 581 6.09 -9.82 -6.99
N VAL A 582 6.98 -9.71 -5.99
CA VAL A 582 7.13 -10.74 -4.95
C VAL A 582 5.82 -10.95 -4.18
N ILE A 583 5.16 -9.87 -3.75
CA ILE A 583 3.88 -9.96 -3.03
C ILE A 583 2.83 -10.63 -3.92
N SER A 584 2.72 -10.20 -5.18
CA SER A 584 1.79 -10.78 -6.15
C SER A 584 2.05 -12.27 -6.39
N ALA A 585 3.33 -12.66 -6.48
CA ALA A 585 3.74 -14.05 -6.65
C ALA A 585 3.41 -14.90 -5.42
N ILE A 586 3.60 -14.38 -4.20
CA ILE A 586 3.19 -15.06 -2.96
C ILE A 586 1.67 -15.28 -2.95
N ASP A 587 0.88 -14.26 -3.33
CA ASP A 587 -0.57 -14.39 -3.43
C ASP A 587 -0.97 -15.43 -4.49
N ALA A 588 -0.28 -15.49 -5.63
CA ALA A 588 -0.47 -16.53 -6.64
C ALA A 588 -0.11 -17.95 -6.17
N VAL A 589 0.87 -18.09 -5.26
CA VAL A 589 1.19 -19.37 -4.62
C VAL A 589 0.08 -19.79 -3.65
N ARG A 590 -0.47 -18.83 -2.89
CA ARG A 590 -1.56 -19.08 -1.94
C ARG A 590 -2.86 -19.42 -2.66
N TYR A 591 -3.20 -18.67 -3.70
CA TYR A 591 -4.43 -18.81 -4.46
C TYR A 591 -4.13 -19.24 -5.90
N LYS A 592 -4.17 -20.55 -6.16
CA LYS A 592 -3.83 -21.12 -7.48
C LYS A 592 -4.54 -20.45 -8.67
N MET A 593 -5.77 -19.99 -8.47
CA MET A 593 -6.53 -19.25 -9.50
C MET A 593 -5.83 -17.95 -9.93
N LEU A 594 -5.16 -17.27 -9.00
CA LEU A 594 -4.43 -16.03 -9.28
C LEU A 594 -3.13 -16.26 -10.05
N ALA A 595 -2.59 -17.48 -10.09
CA ALA A 595 -1.36 -17.78 -10.83
C ALA A 595 -1.53 -17.53 -12.34
N PHE A 596 -2.69 -17.91 -12.87
CA PHE A 596 -3.03 -17.66 -14.27
C PHE A 596 -3.29 -16.17 -14.54
N ASP A 597 -4.09 -15.52 -13.69
CA ASP A 597 -4.41 -14.09 -13.80
C ASP A 597 -3.14 -13.24 -13.72
N LEU A 598 -2.25 -13.54 -12.79
CA LEU A 598 -0.98 -12.84 -12.61
C LEU A 598 -0.12 -12.99 -13.87
N THR A 599 0.04 -14.21 -14.38
CA THR A 599 0.84 -14.46 -15.59
C THR A 599 0.29 -13.71 -16.79
N LYS A 600 -1.04 -13.76 -17.00
CA LYS A 600 -1.72 -13.00 -18.07
C LYS A 600 -1.49 -11.50 -17.92
N LYS A 601 -1.73 -10.94 -16.73
CA LYS A 601 -1.59 -9.51 -16.49
C LYS A 601 -0.15 -9.04 -16.66
N SER A 602 0.82 -9.82 -16.20
CA SER A 602 2.24 -9.50 -16.36
C SER A 602 2.67 -9.53 -17.84
N LEU A 603 2.13 -10.46 -18.64
CA LEU A 603 2.34 -10.48 -20.10
C LEU A 603 1.69 -9.28 -20.79
N GLU A 604 0.44 -8.93 -20.46
CA GLU A 604 -0.24 -7.73 -20.98
C GLU A 604 0.57 -6.47 -20.70
N VAL A 605 1.01 -6.30 -19.44
CA VAL A 605 1.83 -5.17 -19.03
C VAL A 605 3.13 -5.16 -19.81
N LEU A 606 3.81 -6.30 -19.99
CA LEU A 606 5.03 -6.36 -20.78
C LEU A 606 4.78 -5.91 -22.23
N ILE A 607 3.72 -6.40 -22.86
CA ILE A 607 3.33 -6.04 -24.24
C ILE A 607 3.03 -4.54 -24.33
N GLN A 608 2.30 -3.97 -23.38
CA GLN A 608 2.07 -2.52 -23.32
C GLN A 608 3.39 -1.74 -23.17
N HIS A 609 4.37 -2.27 -22.44
CA HIS A 609 5.67 -1.63 -22.29
C HIS A 609 6.49 -1.70 -23.58
N LEU A 610 6.47 -2.83 -24.29
CA LEU A 610 7.05 -2.97 -25.63
C LEU A 610 6.48 -1.92 -26.58
N ILE A 611 5.17 -1.64 -26.47
CA ILE A 611 4.48 -0.65 -27.31
C ILE A 611 4.95 0.78 -27.01
N SER A 612 5.18 1.08 -25.74
CA SER A 612 5.50 2.44 -25.30
C SER A 612 6.95 2.87 -25.47
N LYS A 613 7.89 1.94 -25.69
CA LYS A 613 9.34 2.21 -25.65
C LYS A 613 10.05 1.74 -26.92
N SER A 614 10.95 2.57 -27.44
CA SER A 614 11.95 2.13 -28.42
C SER A 614 13.02 1.30 -27.71
N LEU A 615 13.05 0.00 -27.97
CA LEU A 615 14.04 -0.92 -27.41
C LEU A 615 15.08 -1.32 -28.45
N ASP A 616 16.28 -1.66 -27.98
CA ASP A 616 17.31 -2.23 -28.84
C ASP A 616 16.89 -3.58 -29.43
N GLY A 617 17.34 -3.87 -30.65
CA GLY A 617 17.01 -5.12 -31.35
C GLY A 617 17.41 -6.38 -30.58
N LYS A 618 18.51 -6.35 -29.81
CA LYS A 618 18.91 -7.46 -28.94
C LYS A 618 17.94 -7.64 -27.77
N VAL A 619 17.50 -6.56 -27.13
CA VAL A 619 16.53 -6.60 -26.03
C VAL A 619 15.19 -7.16 -26.52
N LEU A 620 14.76 -6.78 -27.72
CA LEU A 620 13.58 -7.37 -28.36
C LEU A 620 13.74 -8.88 -28.61
N ALA A 621 14.93 -9.33 -29.04
CA ALA A 621 15.20 -10.74 -29.21
C ALA A 621 15.18 -11.52 -27.89
N VAL A 622 15.74 -10.97 -26.80
CA VAL A 622 15.64 -11.56 -25.46
C VAL A 622 14.19 -11.61 -24.99
N THR A 623 13.41 -10.56 -25.26
CA THR A 623 11.99 -10.50 -24.92
C THR A 623 11.22 -11.64 -25.59
N TRP A 624 11.56 -11.94 -26.84
CA TRP A 624 10.97 -13.07 -27.55
C TRP A 624 11.25 -14.40 -26.88
N GLU A 625 12.51 -14.66 -26.49
CA GLU A 625 12.90 -15.90 -25.81
C GLU A 625 12.14 -16.09 -24.49
N VAL A 626 11.95 -15.01 -23.72
CA VAL A 626 11.18 -15.00 -22.46
C VAL A 626 9.70 -15.33 -22.72
N ILE A 627 9.07 -14.63 -23.66
CA ILE A 627 7.66 -14.86 -24.02
C ILE A 627 7.48 -16.29 -24.53
N GLN A 628 8.39 -16.79 -25.37
CA GLN A 628 8.36 -18.17 -25.83
C GLN A 628 8.47 -19.17 -24.69
N SER A 629 9.38 -18.95 -23.73
CA SER A 629 9.54 -19.82 -22.56
C SER A 629 8.22 -19.98 -21.79
N ILE A 630 7.51 -18.87 -21.57
CA ILE A 630 6.23 -18.84 -20.85
C ILE A 630 5.09 -19.46 -21.67
N ILE A 631 5.01 -19.13 -22.97
CA ILE A 631 4.01 -19.72 -23.86
C ILE A 631 4.19 -21.24 -23.95
N HIS A 632 5.43 -21.74 -23.98
CA HIS A 632 5.73 -23.17 -24.09
C HIS A 632 5.65 -23.93 -22.76
N ASP A 633 5.49 -23.25 -21.63
CA ASP A 633 5.26 -23.90 -20.35
C ASP A 633 3.97 -24.73 -20.40
N LYS A 634 4.08 -26.03 -20.15
CA LYS A 634 2.96 -26.98 -20.28
C LYS A 634 1.80 -26.68 -19.32
N VAL A 635 2.08 -26.04 -18.19
CA VAL A 635 1.12 -25.76 -17.11
C VAL A 635 0.40 -24.45 -17.35
N LEU A 636 1.13 -23.41 -17.78
CA LEU A 636 0.59 -22.07 -17.99
C LEU A 636 -0.01 -21.89 -19.38
N SER A 637 0.44 -22.66 -20.38
CA SER A 637 -0.03 -22.58 -21.76
C SER A 637 -1.55 -22.62 -21.90
N PRO A 638 -2.33 -23.50 -21.23
CA PRO A 638 -3.78 -23.52 -21.41
C PRO A 638 -4.47 -22.20 -21.02
N ALA A 639 -3.97 -21.52 -19.98
CA ALA A 639 -4.51 -20.24 -19.58
C ALA A 639 -4.12 -19.13 -20.55
N ILE A 640 -2.90 -19.14 -21.07
CA ILE A 640 -2.41 -18.15 -22.03
C ILE A 640 -3.07 -18.34 -23.41
N SER A 641 -3.52 -19.55 -23.72
CA SER A 641 -4.26 -19.86 -24.96
C SER A 641 -5.76 -19.52 -24.88
N SER A 642 -6.26 -18.93 -23.80
CA SER A 642 -7.68 -18.54 -23.71
C SER A 642 -8.01 -17.45 -24.73
N GLU A 643 -9.10 -17.62 -25.49
CA GLU A 643 -9.57 -16.69 -26.53
C GLU A 643 -9.64 -15.24 -26.04
N GLU A 644 -10.20 -14.98 -24.85
CA GLU A 644 -10.29 -13.64 -24.25
C GLU A 644 -8.91 -12.95 -24.11
N PHE A 645 -7.90 -13.69 -23.66
CA PHE A 645 -6.54 -13.16 -23.55
C PHE A 645 -5.93 -12.89 -24.92
N LEU A 646 -6.16 -13.79 -25.88
CA LEU A 646 -5.68 -13.63 -27.24
C LEU A 646 -6.29 -12.40 -27.92
N GLU A 647 -7.58 -12.17 -27.74
CA GLU A 647 -8.28 -10.97 -28.21
C GLU A 647 -7.73 -9.71 -27.56
N GLY A 648 -7.49 -9.72 -26.25
CA GLY A 648 -6.92 -8.57 -25.52
C GLY A 648 -5.49 -8.22 -25.97
N VAL A 649 -4.67 -9.25 -26.19
CA VAL A 649 -3.34 -9.10 -26.77
C VAL A 649 -3.46 -8.59 -28.20
N GLU A 650 -4.28 -9.19 -29.05
CA GLU A 650 -4.46 -8.78 -30.45
C GLU A 650 -4.94 -7.32 -30.55
N ALA A 651 -5.89 -6.89 -29.73
CA ALA A 651 -6.34 -5.51 -29.67
C ALA A 651 -5.19 -4.54 -29.30
N SER A 652 -4.36 -4.93 -28.33
CA SER A 652 -3.17 -4.15 -27.95
C SER A 652 -2.16 -4.07 -29.09
N LEU A 653 -1.99 -5.15 -29.85
CA LEU A 653 -1.10 -5.23 -31.00
C LEU A 653 -1.63 -4.47 -32.23
N GLN A 654 -2.93 -4.47 -32.47
CA GLN A 654 -3.55 -3.65 -33.52
C GLN A 654 -3.40 -2.16 -33.20
N LYS A 655 -3.59 -1.77 -31.94
CA LYS A 655 -3.36 -0.40 -31.48
C LYS A 655 -1.92 0.03 -31.71
N LEU A 656 -0.93 -0.86 -31.48
CA LEU A 656 0.46 -0.62 -31.85
C LEU A 656 0.58 -0.32 -33.34
N ARG A 657 0.14 -1.23 -34.23
CA ARG A 657 0.26 -1.06 -35.69
C ARG A 657 -0.29 0.29 -36.17
N LEU A 658 -1.36 0.77 -35.55
CA LEU A 658 -1.99 2.05 -35.88
C LEU A 658 -1.25 3.28 -35.32
N THR A 659 -0.62 3.15 -34.15
CA THR A 659 0.08 4.27 -33.49
C THR A 659 1.55 4.37 -33.88
N SER A 660 2.10 3.30 -34.44
CA SER A 660 3.54 3.17 -34.58
C SER A 660 4.00 3.45 -36.02
N GLN A 661 4.72 4.56 -36.24
CA GLN A 661 5.71 4.67 -37.33
C GLN A 661 6.98 3.83 -37.01
N THR A 662 6.87 2.80 -36.18
CA THR A 662 8.01 2.09 -35.61
C THR A 662 8.64 1.13 -36.60
N THR A 663 9.94 1.01 -36.46
CA THR A 663 10.85 0.08 -37.13
C THR A 663 10.31 -1.36 -37.23
N ASP A 664 10.51 -1.98 -38.40
CA ASP A 664 10.18 -3.38 -38.76
C ASP A 664 10.38 -4.48 -37.68
N PRO A 665 11.43 -4.47 -36.82
CA PRO A 665 11.67 -5.58 -35.87
C PRO A 665 10.58 -5.76 -34.81
N VAL A 666 9.94 -4.69 -34.32
CA VAL A 666 8.88 -4.80 -33.30
C VAL A 666 7.64 -5.45 -33.91
N VAL A 667 7.28 -5.02 -35.13
CA VAL A 667 6.14 -5.58 -35.87
C VAL A 667 6.38 -7.07 -36.17
N SER A 668 7.60 -7.44 -36.59
CA SER A 668 7.95 -8.85 -36.81
C SER A 668 7.87 -9.70 -35.55
N LEU A 669 8.34 -9.18 -34.40
CA LEU A 669 8.23 -9.87 -33.12
C LEU A 669 6.77 -10.09 -32.73
N VAL A 670 5.96 -9.05 -32.87
CA VAL A 670 4.52 -9.06 -32.59
C VAL A 670 3.78 -10.10 -33.45
N GLU A 671 4.11 -10.17 -34.74
CA GLU A 671 3.53 -11.17 -35.64
C GLU A 671 3.91 -12.60 -35.26
N LYS A 672 5.15 -12.81 -34.83
CA LYS A 672 5.59 -14.11 -34.29
C LYS A 672 4.84 -14.48 -33.01
N ILE A 673 4.64 -13.52 -32.09
CA ILE A 673 3.84 -13.73 -30.87
C ILE A 673 2.43 -14.18 -31.25
N ASN A 674 1.74 -13.40 -32.10
CA ASN A 674 0.36 -13.69 -32.49
C ASN A 674 0.25 -15.04 -33.21
N TYR A 675 1.17 -15.35 -34.12
CA TYR A 675 1.21 -16.63 -34.82
C TYR A 675 1.35 -17.82 -33.86
N ASN A 676 2.30 -17.76 -32.90
CA ASN A 676 2.51 -18.85 -31.95
C ASN A 676 1.33 -19.04 -30.99
N LEU A 677 0.71 -17.94 -30.57
CA LEU A 677 -0.48 -17.98 -29.74
C LEU A 677 -1.67 -18.63 -30.45
N ARG A 678 -1.91 -18.27 -31.72
CA ARG A 678 -2.97 -18.88 -32.55
C ARG A 678 -2.71 -20.35 -32.86
N LEU A 679 -1.45 -20.72 -33.11
CA LEU A 679 -1.08 -22.10 -33.39
C LEU A 679 -1.39 -23.03 -32.20
N LYS A 680 -1.40 -22.51 -30.97
CA LYS A 680 -1.76 -23.26 -29.76
C LYS A 680 -3.25 -23.26 -29.42
N SER A 681 -4.02 -22.33 -29.99
CA SER A 681 -5.47 -22.25 -29.79
C SER A 681 -6.22 -23.25 -30.69
N ASN A 682 -5.60 -23.66 -31.79
CA ASN A 682 -6.09 -24.68 -32.71
C ASN A 682 -5.52 -26.05 -32.33
#